data_AF-A0A1E7YIV4-F1
#
_entry.id   AF-A0A1E7YIV4-F1
#
_cell.length_a   1.000
_cell.length_b   1.000
_cell.length_c   1.000
_cell.angle_alpha   90.00
_cell.angle_beta   90.00
_cell.angle_gamma   90.00
#
_symmetry.space_group_name_H-M   'P 1'
#
loop_
_entity.id
_entity.type
_entity.pdbx_description
1 polymer ?
#
loop_
_entity_poly.entity_id
_entity_poly.type
_entity_poly.pdbx_seq_one_letter_code
_entity_poly.pdbx_strand_id
1 'polypeptide(L)'
;MWERYEKALVERQAAIDAVLSAEREAERLRAEIARERQREERRAAAKREREASHGGWPDGMAVARGVLAYLEALGRAYRQEVRTRWERRQAERRVAIEAQRRVEQERQERRRQLLGLAASLAADAECRLRLREAYEAAGFRLEQRPDGKWVFVYPYRDLPEERQAVREARRAWDERRMALEAERVAAWEAEERRRQAVERDRVTEQEQGPGVRHPDKPRWQVERERILTEVYGTAVAERMGRWYRIERRVDALVLSNREAAVTDFGDRVVAHEGNDKEIEALVLLAQAKGWKRVTLTGSQEFQERAAQAFVKAGIALEDQALEARAKEALARQRREDIRERALLRQGYRRDAWEIRERWHWRQQERARRLEAERELARIEEEAEQARDAWRTVWRETGHLVDADARAHVPWGVWREQTLAERYGPEIAARAEAEHWYTRLRPDLGGLDISRNGQEVVDAGAALQVCSAGSMSLAVDLVRAKGWKRVAIGGPEDFRERAARALVEAGMVLADEALEQRAKAALDAERMQQERERALRRAMEGIKAHRIRWRRKDGTIGEQRALDYLEDGLLRGFTIQETAEGFRWWSADGKPGAVVGDEQLMALFRAAKAADQDLGRVVERIRMEVGMPNAAAERARGRTVTPKRGLGDDWW
;
A
#
# COMPACT_ATOMS: atom_id res chain seq x y z
N MET A 1 -53.82 -88.46 -19.85
CA MET A 1 -52.44 -88.98 -19.72
C MET A 1 -51.44 -87.87 -19.42
N TRP A 2 -51.42 -86.79 -20.21
CA TRP A 2 -50.50 -85.66 -20.03
C TRP A 2 -50.68 -84.90 -18.70
N GLU A 3 -51.92 -84.58 -18.29
CA GLU A 3 -52.19 -83.95 -16.99
C GLU A 3 -51.76 -84.81 -15.78
N ARG A 4 -51.82 -86.15 -15.90
CA ARG A 4 -51.32 -87.05 -14.85
C ARG A 4 -49.80 -87.03 -14.78
N TYR A 5 -49.13 -86.82 -15.92
CA TYR A 5 -47.68 -86.71 -15.99
C TYR A 5 -47.20 -85.38 -15.40
N GLU A 6 -47.85 -84.25 -15.72
CA GLU A 6 -47.56 -82.95 -15.10
C GLU A 6 -47.77 -82.96 -13.59
N LYS A 7 -48.88 -83.54 -13.11
CA LYS A 7 -49.15 -83.63 -11.68
C LYS A 7 -48.07 -84.46 -10.95
N ALA A 8 -47.66 -85.58 -11.53
CA ALA A 8 -46.58 -86.40 -10.98
C ALA A 8 -45.23 -85.68 -10.99
N LEU A 9 -44.97 -84.82 -11.98
CA LEU A 9 -43.72 -84.04 -12.07
C LEU A 9 -43.66 -82.94 -11.02
N VAL A 10 -44.79 -82.27 -10.76
CA VAL A 10 -44.92 -81.27 -9.68
C VAL A 10 -44.79 -81.93 -8.30
N GLU A 11 -45.43 -83.07 -8.08
CA GLU A 11 -45.30 -83.82 -6.82
C GLU A 11 -43.86 -84.28 -6.58
N ARG A 12 -43.15 -84.70 -7.65
CA ARG A 12 -41.75 -85.11 -7.56
C ARG A 12 -40.82 -83.92 -7.29
N GLN A 13 -41.09 -82.77 -7.89
CA GLN A 13 -40.33 -81.54 -7.64
C GLN A 13 -40.55 -81.04 -6.21
N ALA A 14 -41.79 -81.08 -5.71
CA ALA A 14 -42.10 -80.74 -4.32
C ALA A 14 -41.41 -81.69 -3.33
N ALA A 15 -41.31 -82.98 -3.65
CA ALA A 15 -40.56 -83.94 -2.84
C ALA A 15 -39.05 -83.67 -2.83
N ILE A 16 -38.47 -83.27 -3.97
CA ILE A 16 -37.06 -82.89 -4.06
C ILE A 16 -36.79 -81.63 -3.23
N ASP A 17 -37.66 -80.62 -3.34
CA ASP A 17 -37.52 -79.37 -2.60
C ASP A 17 -37.67 -79.57 -1.08
N ALA A 18 -38.53 -80.50 -0.65
CA ALA A 18 -38.67 -80.90 0.75
C ALA A 18 -37.44 -81.63 1.29
N VAL A 19 -36.78 -82.48 0.48
CA VAL A 19 -35.54 -83.14 0.87
C VAL A 19 -34.41 -82.11 1.00
N LEU A 20 -34.30 -81.17 0.06
CA LEU A 20 -33.29 -80.11 0.10
C LEU A 20 -33.52 -79.13 1.26
N SER A 21 -34.76 -78.88 1.66
CA SER A 21 -35.05 -78.06 2.85
C SER A 21 -34.65 -78.79 4.14
N ALA A 22 -34.95 -80.09 4.23
CA ALA A 22 -34.55 -80.92 5.37
C ALA A 22 -33.03 -81.08 5.48
N GLU A 23 -32.31 -81.19 4.37
CA GLU A 23 -30.84 -81.21 4.37
C GLU A 23 -30.25 -79.89 4.88
N ARG A 24 -30.81 -78.75 4.47
CA ARG A 24 -30.38 -77.43 4.96
C ARG A 24 -30.67 -77.25 6.45
N GLU A 25 -31.78 -77.76 6.95
CA GLU A 25 -32.07 -77.77 8.40
C GLU A 25 -31.13 -78.71 9.17
N ALA A 26 -30.83 -79.89 8.62
CA ALA A 26 -29.87 -80.81 9.21
C ALA A 26 -28.45 -80.20 9.26
N GLU A 27 -28.03 -79.47 8.23
CA GLU A 27 -26.76 -78.73 8.23
C GLU A 27 -26.75 -77.62 9.28
N ARG A 28 -27.85 -76.86 9.43
CA ARG A 28 -27.97 -75.85 10.49
C ARG A 28 -27.87 -76.46 11.88
N LEU A 29 -28.58 -77.56 12.12
CA LEU A 29 -28.54 -78.27 13.41
C LEU A 29 -27.16 -78.88 13.67
N ARG A 30 -26.48 -79.43 12.66
CA ARG A 30 -25.08 -79.90 12.80
C ARG A 30 -24.13 -78.75 13.13
N ALA A 31 -24.30 -77.59 12.51
CA ALA A 31 -23.51 -76.40 12.82
C ALA A 31 -23.80 -75.88 14.23
N GLU A 32 -25.04 -75.98 14.71
CA GLU A 32 -25.44 -75.60 16.06
C GLU A 32 -24.86 -76.56 17.11
N ILE A 33 -24.96 -77.88 16.89
CA ILE A 33 -24.33 -78.90 17.74
C ILE A 33 -22.80 -78.74 17.75
N ALA A 34 -22.17 -78.41 16.62
CA ALA A 34 -20.74 -78.15 16.57
C ALA A 34 -20.35 -76.91 17.40
N ARG A 35 -21.16 -75.84 17.35
CA ARG A 35 -20.96 -74.65 18.21
C ARG A 35 -21.19 -74.96 19.68
N GLU A 36 -22.15 -75.82 20.00
CA GLU A 36 -22.43 -76.23 21.36
C GLU A 36 -21.30 -77.11 21.93
N ARG A 37 -20.80 -78.07 21.16
CA ARG A 37 -19.59 -78.83 21.50
C ARG A 37 -18.37 -77.94 21.69
N GLN A 38 -18.20 -76.92 20.85
CA GLN A 38 -17.11 -75.95 21.02
C GLN A 38 -17.27 -75.10 22.29
N ARG A 39 -18.51 -74.84 22.73
CA ARG A 39 -18.80 -74.18 24.02
C ARG A 39 -18.56 -75.13 25.19
N GLU A 40 -18.90 -76.41 25.07
CA GLU A 40 -18.60 -77.43 26.07
C GLU A 40 -17.11 -77.70 26.19
N GLU A 41 -16.37 -77.77 25.08
CA GLU A 41 -14.90 -77.86 25.07
C GLU A 41 -14.28 -76.64 25.73
N ARG A 42 -14.79 -75.42 25.49
CA ARG A 42 -14.34 -74.21 26.19
C ARG A 42 -14.69 -74.23 27.67
N ARG A 43 -15.86 -74.75 28.07
CA ARG A 43 -16.26 -74.90 29.47
C ARG A 43 -15.43 -75.99 30.17
N ALA A 44 -15.13 -77.08 29.48
CA ALA A 44 -14.28 -78.16 29.97
C ALA A 44 -12.80 -77.73 30.03
N ALA A 45 -12.33 -76.93 29.06
CA ALA A 45 -11.01 -76.30 29.10
C ALA A 45 -10.92 -75.31 30.26
N ALA A 46 -11.90 -74.42 30.44
CA ALA A 46 -11.96 -73.51 31.58
C ALA A 46 -12.11 -74.25 32.92
N LYS A 47 -12.82 -75.39 32.97
CA LYS A 47 -12.92 -76.25 34.15
C LYS A 47 -11.60 -76.96 34.45
N ARG A 48 -10.90 -77.50 33.44
CA ARG A 48 -9.54 -78.08 33.58
C ARG A 48 -8.52 -77.03 33.97
N GLU A 49 -8.63 -75.81 33.45
CA GLU A 49 -7.78 -74.67 33.81
C GLU A 49 -8.06 -74.22 35.24
N ARG A 50 -9.33 -74.20 35.67
CA ARG A 50 -9.73 -73.92 37.06
C ARG A 50 -9.34 -75.02 38.04
N GLU A 51 -9.40 -76.29 37.64
CA GLU A 51 -8.94 -77.44 38.44
C GLU A 51 -7.40 -77.50 38.49
N ALA A 52 -6.70 -77.17 37.40
CA ALA A 52 -5.25 -76.99 37.37
C ALA A 52 -4.78 -75.76 38.17
N SER A 53 -5.61 -74.72 38.26
CA SER A 53 -5.35 -73.50 39.05
C SER A 53 -5.63 -73.66 40.56
N HIS A 54 -6.29 -74.74 40.97
CA HIS A 54 -6.61 -75.04 42.38
C HIS A 54 -5.93 -76.31 42.92
N GLY A 55 -4.94 -76.85 42.21
CA GLY A 55 -4.03 -77.89 42.69
C GLY A 55 -2.69 -77.31 43.10
N GLY A 56 -2.60 -76.77 44.33
CA GLY A 56 -1.38 -76.20 44.91
C GLY A 56 -1.26 -74.70 44.62
N TRP A 57 -1.29 -73.89 45.67
CA TRP A 57 -1.11 -72.44 45.59
C TRP A 57 0.13 -72.09 44.74
N PRO A 58 -0.04 -71.45 43.56
CA PRO A 58 1.09 -70.90 42.83
C PRO A 58 1.57 -69.67 43.58
N ASP A 59 2.85 -69.64 43.93
CA ASP A 59 3.49 -68.50 44.57
C ASP A 59 3.17 -67.23 43.75
N GLY A 60 2.34 -66.35 44.30
CA GLY A 60 1.85 -65.15 43.61
C GLY A 60 2.99 -64.27 43.09
N MET A 61 4.19 -64.41 43.67
CA MET A 61 5.41 -63.79 43.15
C MET A 61 5.88 -64.33 41.81
N ALA A 62 5.72 -65.61 41.50
CA ALA A 62 6.17 -66.19 40.22
C ALA A 62 5.31 -65.70 39.04
N VAL A 63 3.99 -65.64 39.23
CA VAL A 63 3.05 -65.11 38.23
C VAL A 63 3.24 -63.60 38.05
N ALA A 64 3.39 -62.85 39.16
CA ALA A 64 3.69 -61.43 39.11
C ALA A 64 5.01 -61.14 38.38
N ARG A 65 6.07 -61.93 38.63
CA ARG A 65 7.36 -61.82 37.92
C ARG A 65 7.25 -62.12 36.43
N GLY A 66 6.47 -63.13 36.05
CA GLY A 66 6.25 -63.47 34.62
C GLY A 66 5.52 -62.37 33.86
N VAL A 67 4.47 -61.79 34.47
CA VAL A 67 3.72 -60.66 33.89
C VAL A 67 4.61 -59.41 33.81
N LEU A 68 5.41 -59.13 34.84
CA LEU A 68 6.37 -58.02 34.83
C LEU A 68 7.42 -58.19 33.72
N ALA A 69 7.99 -59.39 33.56
CA ALA A 69 8.98 -59.66 32.51
C ALA A 69 8.39 -59.50 31.09
N TYR A 70 7.14 -59.92 30.88
CA TYR A 70 6.44 -59.74 29.61
C TYR A 70 6.15 -58.26 29.32
N LEU A 71 5.65 -57.50 30.31
CA LEU A 71 5.41 -56.07 30.20
C LEU A 71 6.73 -55.29 29.98
N GLU A 72 7.82 -55.71 30.60
CA GLU A 72 9.14 -55.13 30.36
C GLU A 72 9.67 -55.42 28.95
N ALA A 73 9.46 -56.63 28.42
CA ALA A 73 9.86 -56.99 27.06
C ALA A 73 9.06 -56.20 26.01
N LEU A 74 7.75 -56.06 26.20
CA LEU A 74 6.88 -55.18 25.40
C LEU A 74 7.32 -53.72 25.51
N GLY A 75 7.61 -53.24 26.72
CA GLY A 75 8.12 -51.90 26.96
C GLY A 75 9.47 -51.65 26.27
N ARG A 76 10.37 -52.64 26.23
CA ARG A 76 11.65 -52.56 25.53
C ARG A 76 11.46 -52.48 24.01
N ALA A 77 10.62 -53.36 23.45
CA ALA A 77 10.32 -53.35 22.02
C ALA A 77 9.67 -52.03 21.58
N TYR A 78 8.70 -51.54 22.36
CA TYR A 78 8.04 -50.26 22.10
C TYR A 78 9.03 -49.09 22.19
N ARG A 79 9.89 -49.04 23.22
CA ARG A 79 10.94 -48.01 23.34
C ARG A 79 11.92 -48.04 22.17
N GLN A 80 12.27 -49.22 21.67
CA GLN A 80 13.18 -49.37 20.54
C GLN A 80 12.53 -48.90 19.22
N GLU A 81 11.25 -49.18 19.03
CA GLU A 81 10.49 -48.73 17.86
C GLU A 81 10.24 -47.20 17.87
N VAL A 82 9.97 -46.64 19.05
CA VAL A 82 9.89 -45.18 19.24
C VAL A 82 11.25 -44.54 18.95
N ARG A 83 12.34 -45.16 19.40
CA ARG A 83 13.71 -44.67 19.15
C ARG A 83 14.07 -44.68 17.66
N THR A 84 13.79 -45.75 16.92
CA THR A 84 14.06 -45.81 15.47
C THR A 84 13.19 -44.82 14.69
N ARG A 85 11.92 -44.64 15.08
CA ARG A 85 11.05 -43.59 14.51
C ARG A 85 11.59 -42.19 14.80
N TRP A 86 12.10 -41.95 16.02
CA TRP A 86 12.72 -40.69 16.40
C TRP A 86 14.01 -40.42 15.63
N GLU A 87 14.91 -41.40 15.51
CA GLU A 87 16.17 -41.29 14.77
C GLU A 87 15.92 -40.99 13.28
N ARG A 88 14.93 -41.65 12.66
CA ARG A 88 14.51 -41.34 11.29
C ARG A 88 14.01 -39.90 11.14
N ARG A 89 13.14 -39.43 12.04
CA ARG A 89 12.64 -38.04 12.02
C ARG A 89 13.75 -37.02 12.25
N GLN A 90 14.72 -37.33 13.11
CA GLN A 90 15.89 -36.48 13.34
C GLN A 90 16.78 -36.39 12.09
N ALA A 91 16.97 -37.50 11.37
CA ALA A 91 17.68 -37.49 10.09
C ALA A 91 16.95 -36.64 9.04
N GLU A 92 15.63 -36.82 8.90
CA GLU A 92 14.79 -36.02 7.99
C GLU A 92 14.83 -34.52 8.35
N ARG A 93 14.80 -34.16 9.65
CA ARG A 93 14.95 -32.78 10.11
C ARG A 93 16.32 -32.18 9.80
N ARG A 94 17.40 -32.94 9.99
CA ARG A 94 18.76 -32.47 9.65
C ARG A 94 18.86 -32.14 8.16
N VAL A 95 18.36 -33.02 7.29
CA VAL A 95 18.32 -32.78 5.84
C VAL A 95 17.48 -31.55 5.50
N ALA A 96 16.32 -31.36 6.14
CA ALA A 96 15.49 -30.18 5.92
C ALA A 96 16.17 -28.88 6.38
N ILE A 97 16.82 -28.88 7.55
CA ILE A 97 17.57 -27.73 8.07
C ILE A 97 18.76 -27.41 7.16
N GLU A 98 19.48 -28.41 6.67
CA GLU A 98 20.58 -28.23 5.73
C GLU A 98 20.09 -27.67 4.39
N ALA A 99 18.96 -28.16 3.88
CA ALA A 99 18.33 -27.62 2.67
C ALA A 99 17.91 -26.17 2.86
N GLN A 100 17.29 -25.83 4.00
CA GLN A 100 16.90 -24.45 4.32
C GLN A 100 18.11 -23.53 4.45
N ARG A 101 19.18 -23.99 5.12
CA ARG A 101 20.45 -23.24 5.22
C ARG A 101 21.06 -22.97 3.85
N ARG A 102 21.01 -23.92 2.91
CA ARG A 102 21.50 -23.71 1.54
C ARG A 102 20.70 -22.64 0.82
N VAL A 103 19.36 -22.70 0.87
CA VAL A 103 18.50 -21.66 0.27
C VAL A 103 18.76 -20.28 0.86
N GLU A 104 18.98 -20.21 2.17
CA GLU A 104 19.24 -18.96 2.86
C GLU A 104 20.65 -18.41 2.56
N GLN A 105 21.65 -19.28 2.43
CA GLN A 105 23.00 -18.92 1.96
C GLN A 105 22.95 -18.37 0.53
N GLU A 106 22.29 -19.05 -0.40
CA GLU A 106 22.13 -18.56 -1.77
C GLU A 106 21.40 -17.21 -1.81
N ARG A 107 20.38 -17.02 -0.97
CA ARG A 107 19.67 -15.74 -0.86
C ARG A 107 20.59 -14.64 -0.29
N GLN A 108 21.43 -14.95 0.69
CA GLN A 108 22.42 -14.01 1.22
C GLN A 108 23.50 -13.65 0.20
N GLU A 109 23.96 -14.60 -0.61
CA GLU A 109 24.90 -14.35 -1.71
C GLU A 109 24.29 -13.42 -2.76
N ARG A 110 23.06 -13.69 -3.21
CA ARG A 110 22.33 -12.79 -4.12
C ARG A 110 22.14 -11.40 -3.52
N ARG A 111 21.84 -11.31 -2.21
CA ARG A 111 21.75 -10.02 -1.50
C ARG A 111 23.06 -9.25 -1.55
N ARG A 112 24.18 -9.92 -1.27
CA ARG A 112 25.52 -9.30 -1.34
C ARG A 112 25.85 -8.83 -2.76
N GLN A 113 25.50 -9.61 -3.78
CA GLN A 113 25.71 -9.24 -5.19
C GLN A 113 24.92 -7.99 -5.58
N LEU A 114 23.63 -7.89 -5.21
CA LEU A 114 22.79 -6.72 -5.49
C LEU A 114 23.31 -5.46 -4.80
N LEU A 115 23.65 -5.56 -3.51
CA LEU A 115 24.22 -4.43 -2.76
C LEU A 115 25.59 -4.03 -3.30
N GLY A 116 26.42 -5.01 -3.70
CA GLY A 116 27.70 -4.77 -4.34
C GLY A 116 27.58 -4.04 -5.68
N LEU A 117 26.57 -4.39 -6.49
CA LEU A 117 26.25 -3.66 -7.73
C LEU A 117 25.80 -2.23 -7.45
N ALA A 118 24.90 -2.03 -6.48
CA ALA A 118 24.45 -0.69 -6.10
C ALA A 118 25.61 0.18 -5.62
N ALA A 119 26.51 -0.38 -4.80
CA ALA A 119 27.71 0.30 -4.33
C ALA A 119 28.68 0.63 -5.49
N SER A 120 28.87 -0.29 -6.44
CA SER A 120 29.74 -0.08 -7.61
C SER A 120 29.21 1.05 -8.50
N LEU A 121 27.89 1.10 -8.72
CA LEU A 121 27.23 2.19 -9.44
C LEU A 121 27.33 3.53 -8.70
N ALA A 122 27.25 3.52 -7.37
CA ALA A 122 27.40 4.72 -6.56
C ALA A 122 28.85 5.25 -6.54
N ALA A 123 29.84 4.35 -6.50
CA ALA A 123 31.26 4.70 -6.43
C ALA A 123 31.87 5.14 -7.77
N ASP A 124 31.28 4.73 -8.90
CA ASP A 124 31.75 5.11 -10.24
C ASP A 124 31.36 6.57 -10.57
N ALA A 125 32.16 7.51 -10.06
CA ALA A 125 31.96 8.94 -10.27
C ALA A 125 32.16 9.38 -11.73
N GLU A 126 33.03 8.69 -12.48
CA GLU A 126 33.36 9.02 -13.87
C GLU A 126 32.42 8.36 -14.91
N CYS A 127 31.46 7.55 -14.44
CA CYS A 127 30.51 6.81 -15.26
C CYS A 127 31.18 5.91 -16.33
N ARG A 128 32.26 5.21 -15.95
CA ARG A 128 33.03 4.31 -16.84
C ARG A 128 32.73 2.82 -16.62
N LEU A 129 31.83 2.49 -15.70
CA LEU A 129 31.48 1.11 -15.38
C LEU A 129 30.87 0.38 -16.59
N ARG A 130 31.35 -0.83 -16.86
CA ARG A 130 30.77 -1.72 -17.89
C ARG A 130 29.47 -2.33 -17.40
N LEU A 131 28.37 -1.62 -17.63
CA LEU A 131 27.05 -1.95 -17.08
C LEU A 131 26.59 -3.38 -17.38
N ARG A 132 26.82 -3.88 -18.60
CA ARG A 132 26.41 -5.25 -18.96
C ARG A 132 27.09 -6.29 -18.07
N GLU A 133 28.41 -6.23 -17.96
CA GLU A 133 29.21 -7.15 -17.14
C GLU A 133 28.82 -7.03 -15.66
N ALA A 134 28.62 -5.81 -15.15
CA ALA A 134 28.26 -5.56 -13.75
C ALA A 134 26.87 -6.10 -13.40
N TYR A 135 25.88 -5.95 -14.29
CA TYR A 135 24.53 -6.47 -14.09
C TYR A 135 24.46 -7.98 -14.25
N GLU A 136 25.15 -8.56 -15.23
CA GLU A 136 25.25 -10.01 -15.41
C GLU A 136 25.94 -10.68 -14.20
N ALA A 137 27.01 -10.06 -13.65
CA ALA A 137 27.68 -10.52 -12.43
C ALA A 137 26.77 -10.48 -11.18
N ALA A 138 25.78 -9.58 -11.16
CA ALA A 138 24.79 -9.48 -10.10
C ALA A 138 23.54 -10.38 -10.33
N GLY A 139 23.55 -11.22 -11.37
CA GLY A 139 22.49 -12.17 -11.66
C GLY A 139 21.32 -11.63 -12.50
N PHE A 140 21.46 -10.44 -13.09
CA PHE A 140 20.47 -9.93 -14.06
C PHE A 140 20.69 -10.56 -15.44
N ARG A 141 19.61 -10.68 -16.21
CA ARG A 141 19.61 -11.11 -17.62
C ARG A 141 19.16 -9.96 -18.50
N LEU A 142 19.78 -9.80 -19.66
CA LEU A 142 19.35 -8.82 -20.64
C LEU A 142 18.24 -9.45 -21.49
N GLU A 143 17.03 -8.91 -21.41
CA GLU A 143 15.88 -9.37 -22.19
C GLU A 143 15.37 -8.25 -23.09
N GLN A 144 14.89 -8.61 -24.29
CA GLN A 144 14.23 -7.67 -25.18
C GLN A 144 12.74 -7.62 -24.85
N ARG A 145 12.24 -6.43 -24.50
CA ARG A 145 10.82 -6.20 -24.27
C ARG A 145 10.04 -6.20 -25.59
N PRO A 146 8.71 -6.41 -25.54
CA PRO A 146 7.84 -6.34 -26.73
C PRO A 146 7.89 -5.01 -27.48
N ASP A 147 8.35 -3.93 -26.83
CA ASP A 147 8.57 -2.60 -27.41
C ASP A 147 9.90 -2.48 -28.19
N GLY A 148 10.64 -3.59 -28.33
CA GLY A 148 11.94 -3.66 -29.00
C GLY A 148 13.13 -3.21 -28.15
N LYS A 149 12.90 -2.71 -26.93
CA LYS A 149 13.97 -2.19 -26.05
C LYS A 149 14.61 -3.30 -25.22
N TRP A 150 15.93 -3.25 -25.08
CA TRP A 150 16.67 -4.16 -24.21
C TRP A 150 16.66 -3.66 -22.76
N VAL A 151 16.30 -4.53 -21.81
CA VAL A 151 16.25 -4.21 -20.37
C VAL A 151 16.88 -5.31 -19.54
N PHE A 152 17.53 -4.92 -18.43
CA PHE A 152 18.03 -5.87 -17.45
C PHE A 152 16.88 -6.35 -16.55
N VAL A 153 16.59 -7.65 -16.62
CA VAL A 153 15.57 -8.35 -15.84
C VAL A 153 16.25 -9.20 -14.78
N TYR A 154 15.85 -9.00 -13.53
CA TYR A 154 16.26 -9.88 -12.44
C TYR A 154 15.27 -11.06 -12.37
N PRO A 155 15.71 -12.30 -12.61
CA PRO A 155 14.81 -13.45 -12.79
C PRO A 155 14.16 -13.93 -11.48
N TYR A 156 14.79 -13.65 -10.34
CA TYR A 156 14.29 -14.08 -9.03
C TYR A 156 13.27 -13.08 -8.46
N ARG A 157 12.23 -13.59 -7.79
CA ARG A 157 11.16 -12.77 -7.18
C ARG A 157 11.45 -12.37 -5.73
N ASP A 158 12.69 -12.55 -5.27
CA ASP A 158 13.15 -12.20 -3.93
C ASP A 158 13.82 -10.81 -3.87
N LEU A 159 14.11 -10.34 -2.64
CA LEU A 159 14.92 -9.15 -2.35
C LEU A 159 14.43 -7.83 -3.01
N PRO A 160 13.18 -7.41 -2.75
CA PRO A 160 12.60 -6.22 -3.39
C PRO A 160 13.31 -4.91 -3.01
N GLU A 161 13.78 -4.78 -1.77
CA GLU A 161 14.46 -3.59 -1.27
C GLU A 161 15.84 -3.42 -1.91
N GLU A 162 16.63 -4.49 -2.00
CA GLU A 162 17.95 -4.45 -2.63
C GLU A 162 17.85 -4.20 -4.14
N ARG A 163 16.81 -4.74 -4.80
CA ARG A 163 16.52 -4.43 -6.21
C ARG A 163 16.16 -2.96 -6.39
N GLN A 164 15.46 -2.37 -5.43
CA GLN A 164 15.13 -0.95 -5.45
C GLN A 164 16.39 -0.10 -5.27
N ALA A 165 17.30 -0.48 -4.36
CA ALA A 165 18.58 0.19 -4.19
C ALA A 165 19.43 0.20 -5.48
N VAL A 166 19.47 -0.92 -6.22
CA VAL A 166 20.14 -0.97 -7.54
C VAL A 166 19.50 -0.02 -8.54
N ARG A 167 18.16 0.08 -8.56
CA ARG A 167 17.44 1.00 -9.47
C ARG A 167 17.72 2.46 -9.15
N GLU A 168 17.77 2.82 -7.87
CA GLU A 168 18.07 4.17 -7.41
C GLU A 168 19.54 4.54 -7.70
N ALA A 169 20.48 3.65 -7.37
CA ALA A 169 21.88 3.82 -7.72
C ALA A 169 22.08 3.99 -9.24
N ARG A 170 21.32 3.24 -10.04
CA ARG A 170 21.34 3.36 -11.50
C ARG A 170 20.83 4.70 -12.00
N ARG A 171 19.70 5.18 -11.48
CA ARG A 171 19.16 6.50 -11.85
C ARG A 171 20.16 7.61 -11.54
N ALA A 172 20.73 7.58 -10.34
CA ALA A 172 21.74 8.55 -9.93
C ALA A 172 23.00 8.49 -10.82
N TRP A 173 23.40 7.29 -11.26
CA TRP A 173 24.51 7.11 -12.21
C TRP A 173 24.18 7.68 -13.59
N ASP A 174 22.97 7.44 -14.12
CA ASP A 174 22.54 8.00 -15.41
C ASP A 174 22.47 9.54 -15.35
N GLU A 175 21.98 10.12 -14.25
CA GLU A 175 21.97 11.56 -14.01
C GLU A 175 23.38 12.17 -13.99
N ARG A 176 24.33 11.54 -13.29
CA ARG A 176 25.75 11.96 -13.29
C ARG A 176 26.35 11.90 -14.70
N ARG A 177 26.07 10.83 -15.44
CA ARG A 177 26.55 10.65 -16.82
C ARG A 177 26.05 11.76 -17.74
N MET A 178 24.77 12.11 -17.63
CA MET A 178 24.19 13.23 -18.39
C MET A 178 24.80 14.58 -17.99
N ALA A 179 25.08 14.79 -16.70
CA ALA A 179 25.74 16.01 -16.23
C ALA A 179 27.18 16.13 -16.75
N LEU A 180 27.96 15.05 -16.71
CA LEU A 180 29.31 15.01 -17.27
C LEU A 180 29.32 15.24 -18.79
N GLU A 181 28.33 14.71 -19.52
CA GLU A 181 28.18 15.00 -20.95
C GLU A 181 27.84 16.48 -21.19
N ALA A 182 26.94 17.06 -20.39
CA ALA A 182 26.61 18.49 -20.47
C ALA A 182 27.83 19.37 -20.15
N GLU A 183 28.63 19.02 -19.15
CA GLU A 183 29.89 19.72 -18.83
C GLU A 183 30.90 19.63 -19.97
N ARG A 184 31.05 18.46 -20.61
CA ARG A 184 31.94 18.31 -21.78
C ARG A 184 31.48 19.15 -22.96
N VAL A 185 30.18 19.18 -23.24
CA VAL A 185 29.60 20.03 -24.29
C VAL A 185 29.81 21.51 -23.94
N ALA A 186 29.55 21.91 -22.70
CA ALA A 186 29.77 23.29 -22.26
C ALA A 186 31.26 23.70 -22.29
N ALA A 187 32.17 22.79 -21.93
CA ALA A 187 33.61 23.02 -22.02
C ALA A 187 34.07 23.16 -23.47
N TRP A 188 33.55 22.31 -24.38
CA TRP A 188 33.80 22.43 -25.81
C TRP A 188 33.27 23.76 -26.38
N GLU A 189 32.03 24.15 -26.05
CA GLU A 189 31.48 25.44 -26.44
C GLU A 189 32.27 26.63 -25.85
N ALA A 190 32.76 26.51 -24.61
CA ALA A 190 33.57 27.54 -23.97
C ALA A 190 34.96 27.65 -24.62
N GLU A 191 35.57 26.53 -24.99
CA GLU A 191 36.83 26.51 -25.74
C GLU A 191 36.63 27.07 -27.15
N GLU A 192 35.53 26.76 -27.81
CA GLU A 192 35.18 27.33 -29.11
C GLU A 192 34.94 28.85 -29.01
N ARG A 193 34.26 29.31 -27.96
CA ARG A 193 34.14 30.74 -27.63
C ARG A 193 35.50 31.37 -27.34
N ARG A 194 36.41 30.69 -26.65
CA ARG A 194 37.78 31.17 -26.43
C ARG A 194 38.58 31.23 -27.71
N ARG A 195 38.45 30.26 -28.61
CA ARG A 195 39.09 30.32 -29.95
C ARG A 195 38.54 31.48 -30.76
N GLN A 196 37.22 31.71 -30.72
CA GLN A 196 36.61 32.89 -31.34
C GLN A 196 37.10 34.20 -30.68
N ALA A 197 37.31 34.21 -29.37
CA ALA A 197 37.85 35.36 -28.65
C ALA A 197 39.33 35.60 -28.97
N VAL A 198 40.17 34.56 -29.05
CA VAL A 198 41.57 34.65 -29.46
C VAL A 198 41.71 35.06 -30.92
N GLU A 199 40.80 34.60 -31.80
CA GLU A 199 40.73 35.08 -33.18
C GLU A 199 40.34 36.58 -33.22
N ARG A 200 39.44 37.03 -32.33
CA ARG A 200 39.15 38.46 -32.12
C ARG A 200 40.33 39.22 -31.51
N ASP A 201 41.09 38.60 -30.60
CA ASP A 201 42.26 39.21 -29.95
C ASP A 201 43.45 39.34 -30.93
N ARG A 202 43.63 38.36 -31.82
CA ARG A 202 44.57 38.45 -32.96
C ARG A 202 44.18 39.55 -33.95
N VAL A 203 42.87 39.75 -34.14
CA VAL A 203 42.33 40.84 -34.95
C VAL A 203 42.49 42.20 -34.25
N THR A 204 42.48 42.26 -32.91
CA THR A 204 42.65 43.51 -32.15
C THR A 204 44.10 43.90 -31.86
N GLU A 205 45.04 42.96 -31.70
CA GLU A 205 46.49 43.24 -31.51
C GLU A 205 47.16 43.83 -32.77
N GLN A 206 46.61 43.56 -33.97
CA GLN A 206 47.04 44.24 -35.20
C GLN A 206 46.65 45.73 -35.24
N GLU A 207 45.86 46.23 -34.30
CA GLU A 207 45.21 47.55 -34.39
C GLU A 207 45.63 48.59 -33.35
N GLN A 208 46.69 48.37 -32.55
CA GLN A 208 47.10 49.33 -31.51
C GLN A 208 48.55 49.82 -31.61
N GLY A 209 48.88 50.46 -32.75
CA GLY A 209 50.00 51.40 -32.87
C GLY A 209 49.48 52.84 -33.03
N PRO A 210 50.23 53.87 -32.64
CA PRO A 210 49.82 55.26 -32.87
C PRO A 210 49.74 55.50 -34.39
N GLY A 211 48.52 55.64 -34.92
CA GLY A 211 48.23 55.70 -36.35
C GLY A 211 47.37 54.55 -36.91
N VAL A 212 46.91 53.61 -36.07
CA VAL A 212 46.10 52.46 -36.51
C VAL A 212 44.64 52.56 -36.06
N ARG A 213 43.74 52.02 -36.89
CA ARG A 213 42.26 52.08 -36.89
C ARG A 213 41.65 51.29 -35.71
N HIS A 214 40.34 51.42 -35.47
CA HIS A 214 39.60 50.68 -34.43
C HIS A 214 38.97 49.39 -35.03
N PRO A 215 39.22 48.18 -34.48
CA PRO A 215 38.85 46.90 -35.15
C PRO A 215 37.41 46.46 -34.89
N ASP A 216 36.89 46.71 -33.68
CA ASP A 216 35.72 46.00 -33.16
C ASP A 216 34.44 46.83 -33.08
N LYS A 217 34.42 48.02 -33.67
CA LYS A 217 33.15 48.64 -34.04
C LYS A 217 33.16 48.83 -35.55
N PRO A 218 32.33 48.07 -36.30
CA PRO A 218 32.09 48.39 -37.70
C PRO A 218 31.80 49.88 -37.85
N ARG A 219 32.28 50.54 -38.92
CA ARG A 219 32.06 51.99 -39.13
C ARG A 219 30.61 52.41 -38.87
N TRP A 220 29.67 51.56 -39.28
CA TRP A 220 28.25 51.78 -39.05
C TRP A 220 27.85 51.84 -37.58
N GLN A 221 28.50 51.14 -36.66
CA GLN A 221 28.16 51.12 -35.24
C GLN A 221 28.67 52.37 -34.50
N VAL A 222 29.89 52.83 -34.81
CA VAL A 222 30.42 54.10 -34.27
C VAL A 222 29.60 55.28 -34.78
N GLU A 223 29.25 55.25 -36.06
CA GLU A 223 28.40 56.27 -36.69
C GLU A 223 26.99 56.28 -36.08
N ARG A 224 26.42 55.11 -35.76
CA ARG A 224 25.12 54.97 -35.08
C ARG A 224 25.12 55.50 -33.65
N GLU A 225 26.08 55.09 -32.83
CA GLU A 225 26.20 55.55 -31.45
C GLU A 225 26.45 57.07 -31.42
N ARG A 226 27.25 57.59 -32.36
CA ARG A 226 27.45 59.03 -32.54
C ARG A 226 26.14 59.74 -32.90
N ILE A 227 25.39 59.24 -33.89
CA ILE A 227 24.10 59.84 -34.29
C ILE A 227 23.09 59.81 -33.14
N LEU A 228 22.95 58.69 -32.40
CA LEU A 228 22.05 58.65 -31.24
C LEU A 228 22.51 59.55 -30.10
N THR A 229 23.82 59.64 -29.85
CA THR A 229 24.36 60.51 -28.80
C THR A 229 24.15 61.98 -29.16
N GLU A 230 24.34 62.35 -30.43
CA GLU A 230 24.09 63.71 -30.93
C GLU A 230 22.61 64.11 -30.87
N VAL A 231 21.68 63.18 -31.13
CA VAL A 231 20.24 63.49 -31.22
C VAL A 231 19.47 63.27 -29.90
N TYR A 232 19.82 62.25 -29.11
CA TYR A 232 19.05 61.82 -27.91
C TYR A 232 19.90 61.69 -26.64
N GLY A 233 21.22 61.90 -26.71
CA GLY A 233 22.14 61.75 -25.59
C GLY A 233 22.62 60.31 -25.34
N THR A 234 23.60 60.19 -24.43
CA THR A 234 24.37 58.96 -24.17
C THR A 234 23.51 57.80 -23.65
N ALA A 235 22.51 58.06 -22.80
CA ALA A 235 21.66 57.03 -22.21
C ALA A 235 20.81 56.25 -23.25
N VAL A 236 20.36 56.93 -24.31
CA VAL A 236 19.64 56.27 -25.41
C VAL A 236 20.61 55.56 -26.35
N ALA A 237 21.77 56.16 -26.60
CA ALA A 237 22.81 55.55 -27.42
C ALA A 237 23.27 54.18 -26.87
N GLU A 238 23.46 54.07 -25.56
CA GLU A 238 23.83 52.79 -24.92
C GLU A 238 22.71 51.75 -24.98
N ARG A 239 21.46 52.19 -24.80
CA ARG A 239 20.30 51.27 -24.70
C ARG A 239 19.78 50.82 -26.07
N MET A 240 19.86 51.66 -27.09
CA MET A 240 19.33 51.38 -28.45
C MET A 240 20.42 51.17 -29.50
N GLY A 241 21.61 51.75 -29.35
CA GLY A 241 22.68 51.71 -30.36
C GLY A 241 23.22 50.32 -30.66
N ARG A 242 23.09 49.39 -29.70
CA ARG A 242 23.45 47.97 -29.88
C ARG A 242 22.41 47.17 -30.67
N TRP A 243 21.15 47.56 -30.61
CA TRP A 243 20.01 46.72 -31.01
C TRP A 243 19.22 47.27 -32.19
N TYR A 244 19.40 48.53 -32.56
CA TYR A 244 18.70 49.17 -33.67
C TYR A 244 19.65 49.56 -34.82
N ARG A 245 19.20 49.33 -36.04
CA ARG A 245 19.76 49.92 -37.26
C ARG A 245 19.20 51.31 -37.43
N ILE A 246 20.09 52.28 -37.63
CA ILE A 246 19.72 53.68 -37.80
C ILE A 246 20.06 54.11 -39.20
N GLU A 247 19.08 54.69 -39.88
CA GLU A 247 19.25 55.29 -41.19
C GLU A 247 18.83 56.76 -41.12
N ARG A 248 19.76 57.64 -41.50
CA ARG A 248 19.48 59.07 -41.62
C ARG A 248 18.90 59.34 -43.00
N ARG A 249 17.65 59.79 -43.04
CA ARG A 249 16.99 60.35 -44.23
C ARG A 249 17.03 61.88 -44.15
N VAL A 250 16.67 62.55 -45.24
CA VAL A 250 16.75 64.02 -45.37
C VAL A 250 15.96 64.74 -44.25
N ASP A 251 14.85 64.14 -43.83
CA ASP A 251 13.86 64.70 -42.91
C ASP A 251 13.53 63.78 -41.72
N ALA A 252 14.18 62.61 -41.61
CA ALA A 252 13.81 61.61 -40.60
C ALA A 252 14.97 60.70 -40.20
N LEU A 253 14.85 60.09 -39.02
CA LEU A 253 15.74 59.07 -38.49
C LEU A 253 14.97 57.75 -38.34
N VAL A 254 15.32 56.73 -39.12
CA VAL A 254 14.66 55.42 -39.08
C VAL A 254 15.44 54.50 -38.16
N LEU A 255 14.81 53.99 -37.10
CA LEU A 255 15.34 52.99 -36.18
C LEU A 255 14.64 51.65 -36.41
N SER A 256 15.35 50.62 -36.87
CA SER A 256 14.75 49.31 -37.15
C SER A 256 15.59 48.14 -36.67
N ASN A 257 14.96 47.06 -36.23
CA ASN A 257 15.58 45.77 -36.00
C ASN A 257 14.62 44.64 -36.38
N ARG A 258 14.90 43.40 -35.97
CA ARG A 258 14.05 42.24 -36.29
C ARG A 258 12.68 42.30 -35.61
N GLU A 259 12.53 43.04 -34.51
CA GLU A 259 11.35 43.03 -33.64
C GLU A 259 10.57 44.36 -33.62
N ALA A 260 11.18 45.46 -34.07
CA ALA A 260 10.59 46.81 -34.02
C ALA A 260 11.17 47.73 -35.09
N ALA A 261 10.30 48.52 -35.73
CA ALA A 261 10.68 49.61 -36.61
C ALA A 261 9.95 50.90 -36.23
N VAL A 262 10.70 51.99 -36.06
CA VAL A 262 10.21 53.31 -35.66
C VAL A 262 10.91 54.39 -36.46
N THR A 263 10.17 55.38 -36.97
CA THR A 263 10.72 56.53 -37.68
C THR A 263 10.49 57.80 -36.89
N ASP A 264 11.56 58.56 -36.64
CA ASP A 264 11.50 59.86 -35.99
C ASP A 264 11.64 61.01 -37.00
N PHE A 265 10.64 61.89 -37.08
CA PHE A 265 10.63 63.11 -37.91
C PHE A 265 11.05 64.38 -37.14
N GLY A 266 11.45 64.24 -35.88
CA GLY A 266 11.81 65.35 -34.99
C GLY A 266 10.62 65.81 -34.13
N ASP A 267 9.54 66.25 -34.76
CA ASP A 267 8.30 66.69 -34.11
C ASP A 267 7.35 65.53 -33.76
N ARG A 268 7.41 64.43 -34.51
CA ARG A 268 6.60 63.22 -34.32
C ARG A 268 7.43 61.96 -34.51
N VAL A 269 7.04 60.88 -33.82
CA VAL A 269 7.64 59.55 -33.96
C VAL A 269 6.56 58.56 -34.37
N VAL A 270 6.82 57.75 -35.39
CA VAL A 270 5.86 56.83 -36.01
C VAL A 270 6.35 55.39 -35.85
N ALA A 271 5.53 54.55 -35.21
CA ALA A 271 5.71 53.10 -35.19
C ALA A 271 5.12 52.46 -36.46
N HIS A 272 5.77 51.44 -37.01
CA HIS A 272 5.33 50.81 -38.27
C HIS A 272 4.28 49.71 -38.04
N GLU A 273 4.47 48.86 -37.04
CA GLU A 273 3.58 47.73 -36.74
C GLU A 273 2.69 47.97 -35.50
N GLY A 274 3.06 48.89 -34.62
CA GLY A 274 2.35 49.17 -33.37
C GLY A 274 2.46 48.06 -32.34
N ASN A 275 3.53 47.26 -32.38
CA ASN A 275 3.77 46.17 -31.43
C ASN A 275 4.35 46.70 -30.09
N ASP A 276 4.41 45.85 -29.06
CA ASP A 276 4.83 46.30 -27.71
C ASP A 276 6.28 46.81 -27.68
N LYS A 277 7.17 46.26 -28.53
CA LYS A 277 8.56 46.70 -28.64
C LYS A 277 8.70 48.06 -29.31
N GLU A 278 7.86 48.36 -30.29
CA GLU A 278 7.77 49.69 -30.88
C GLU A 278 7.20 50.71 -29.89
N ILE A 279 6.18 50.33 -29.12
CA ILE A 279 5.64 51.20 -28.05
C ILE A 279 6.70 51.50 -26.98
N GLU A 280 7.48 50.50 -26.55
CA GLU A 280 8.64 50.70 -25.66
C GLU A 280 9.65 51.70 -26.25
N ALA A 281 9.97 51.56 -27.55
CA ALA A 281 10.86 52.48 -28.25
C ALA A 281 10.28 53.90 -28.36
N LEU A 282 8.97 54.06 -28.64
CA LEU A 282 8.31 55.36 -28.67
C LEU A 282 8.42 56.08 -27.32
N VAL A 283 8.18 55.37 -26.22
CA VAL A 283 8.30 55.93 -24.86
C VAL A 283 9.74 56.36 -24.57
N LEU A 284 10.73 55.53 -24.90
CA LEU A 284 12.15 55.86 -24.71
C LEU A 284 12.57 57.11 -25.49
N LEU A 285 12.17 57.21 -26.76
CA LEU A 285 12.47 58.36 -27.61
C LEU A 285 11.78 59.62 -27.10
N ALA A 286 10.52 59.52 -26.67
CA ALA A 286 9.78 60.64 -26.08
C ALA A 286 10.43 61.16 -24.78
N GLN A 287 10.87 60.25 -23.89
CA GLN A 287 11.59 60.63 -22.67
C GLN A 287 12.91 61.33 -22.99
N ALA A 288 13.66 60.84 -23.97
CA ALA A 288 14.94 61.42 -24.36
C ALA A 288 14.81 62.80 -24.97
N LYS A 289 13.73 63.04 -25.71
CA LYS A 289 13.36 64.38 -26.23
C LYS A 289 12.76 65.29 -25.17
N GLY A 290 12.55 64.82 -23.95
CA GLY A 290 11.94 65.58 -22.87
C GLY A 290 10.46 65.89 -23.09
N TRP A 291 9.74 65.08 -23.88
CA TRP A 291 8.32 65.27 -24.13
C TRP A 291 7.51 65.03 -22.86
N LYS A 292 6.81 66.08 -22.40
CA LYS A 292 5.94 66.01 -21.21
C LYS A 292 4.50 65.66 -21.55
N ARG A 293 4.07 65.93 -22.79
CA ARG A 293 2.73 65.68 -23.29
C ARG A 293 2.80 65.21 -24.74
N VAL A 294 1.98 64.22 -25.10
CA VAL A 294 1.95 63.63 -26.45
C VAL A 294 0.52 63.41 -26.94
N THR A 295 0.36 63.36 -28.26
CA THR A 295 -0.90 63.01 -28.93
C THR A 295 -0.71 61.68 -29.63
N LEU A 296 -1.53 60.69 -29.28
CA LEU A 296 -1.45 59.36 -29.86
C LEU A 296 -2.41 59.25 -31.02
N THR A 297 -1.91 58.86 -32.18
CA THR A 297 -2.69 58.63 -33.40
C THR A 297 -2.47 57.20 -33.90
N GLY A 298 -3.46 56.63 -34.59
CA GLY A 298 -3.43 55.23 -35.04
C GLY A 298 -4.70 54.46 -34.67
N SER A 299 -4.64 53.12 -34.69
CA SER A 299 -5.77 52.26 -34.32
C SER A 299 -6.13 52.41 -32.83
N GLN A 300 -7.40 52.15 -32.48
CA GLN A 300 -7.86 52.26 -31.09
C GLN A 300 -7.07 51.35 -30.15
N GLU A 301 -6.82 50.11 -30.56
CA GLU A 301 -6.05 49.15 -29.77
C GLU A 301 -4.60 49.61 -29.53
N PHE A 302 -3.96 50.19 -30.56
CA PHE A 302 -2.64 50.79 -30.42
C PHE A 302 -2.68 51.98 -29.47
N GLN A 303 -3.65 52.89 -29.63
CA GLN A 303 -3.80 54.06 -28.76
C GLN A 303 -4.00 53.66 -27.29
N GLU A 304 -4.78 52.62 -27.01
CA GLU A 304 -5.01 52.15 -25.64
C GLU A 304 -3.77 51.49 -25.02
N ARG A 305 -3.02 50.68 -25.77
CA ARG A 305 -1.76 50.08 -25.31
C ARG A 305 -0.65 51.13 -25.13
N ALA A 306 -0.50 52.02 -26.11
CA ALA A 306 0.46 53.12 -26.04
C ALA A 306 0.10 54.06 -24.87
N ALA A 307 -1.17 54.42 -24.69
CA ALA A 307 -1.61 55.27 -23.58
C ALA A 307 -1.22 54.71 -22.22
N GLN A 308 -1.39 53.39 -22.00
CA GLN A 308 -0.93 52.74 -20.76
C GLN A 308 0.58 52.84 -20.59
N ALA A 309 1.38 52.63 -21.64
CA ALA A 309 2.83 52.72 -21.59
C ALA A 309 3.32 54.15 -21.30
N PHE A 310 2.76 55.16 -21.98
CA PHE A 310 3.10 56.57 -21.79
C PHE A 310 2.70 57.08 -20.40
N VAL A 311 1.49 56.75 -19.91
CA VAL A 311 1.05 57.10 -18.55
C VAL A 311 1.92 56.42 -17.50
N LYS A 312 2.27 55.14 -17.69
CA LYS A 312 3.17 54.41 -16.79
C LYS A 312 4.57 55.04 -16.74
N ALA A 313 5.02 55.61 -17.85
CA ALA A 313 6.30 56.32 -17.98
C ALA A 313 6.25 57.78 -17.50
N GLY A 314 5.09 58.28 -17.06
CA GLY A 314 4.90 59.63 -16.52
C GLY A 314 4.72 60.73 -17.57
N ILE A 315 4.41 60.38 -18.82
CA ILE A 315 4.13 61.33 -19.90
C ILE A 315 2.60 61.50 -20.03
N ALA A 316 2.12 62.75 -20.04
CA ALA A 316 0.70 63.05 -20.16
C ALA A 316 0.20 62.91 -21.61
N LEU A 317 -1.10 62.67 -21.79
CA LEU A 317 -1.72 62.64 -23.13
C LEU A 317 -2.52 63.93 -23.36
N GLU A 318 -2.61 64.39 -24.61
CA GLU A 318 -3.53 65.50 -24.94
C GLU A 318 -5.00 65.09 -24.82
N ASP A 319 -5.33 63.85 -25.18
CA ASP A 319 -6.66 63.28 -24.99
C ASP A 319 -6.86 62.84 -23.53
N GLN A 320 -7.57 63.68 -22.76
CA GLN A 320 -7.88 63.43 -21.36
C GLN A 320 -8.77 62.20 -21.14
N ALA A 321 -9.63 61.84 -22.11
CA ALA A 321 -10.50 60.68 -21.99
C ALA A 321 -9.71 59.38 -22.19
N LEU A 322 -8.76 59.37 -23.12
CA LEU A 322 -7.82 58.25 -23.30
C LEU A 322 -6.89 58.11 -22.08
N GLU A 323 -6.38 59.22 -21.54
CA GLU A 323 -5.53 59.22 -20.34
C GLU A 323 -6.27 58.65 -19.12
N ALA A 324 -7.53 59.05 -18.91
CA ALA A 324 -8.35 58.54 -17.81
C ALA A 324 -8.58 57.02 -17.92
N ARG A 325 -8.88 56.51 -19.11
CA ARG A 325 -9.06 55.07 -19.37
C ARG A 325 -7.77 54.29 -19.12
N ALA A 326 -6.62 54.81 -19.54
CA ALA A 326 -5.32 54.19 -19.29
C ALA A 326 -4.96 54.15 -17.80
N LYS A 327 -5.23 55.23 -17.05
CA LYS A 327 -5.06 55.27 -15.58
C LYS A 327 -5.95 54.25 -14.87
N GLU A 328 -7.19 54.09 -15.30
CA GLU A 328 -8.12 53.10 -14.73
C GLU A 328 -7.65 51.67 -15.00
N ALA A 329 -7.21 51.36 -16.22
CA ALA A 329 -6.67 50.04 -16.57
C ALA A 329 -5.44 49.68 -15.72
N LEU A 330 -4.51 50.62 -15.53
CA LEU A 330 -3.34 50.44 -14.66
C LEU A 330 -3.73 50.27 -13.18
N ALA A 331 -4.76 50.98 -12.71
CA ALA A 331 -5.26 50.83 -11.34
C ALA A 331 -5.92 49.46 -11.12
N ARG A 332 -6.60 48.91 -12.13
CA ARG A 332 -7.22 47.58 -12.10
C ARG A 332 -6.15 46.48 -11.98
N GLN A 333 -5.13 46.51 -12.83
CA GLN A 333 -4.00 45.57 -12.74
C GLN A 333 -3.32 45.62 -11.36
N ARG A 334 -3.06 46.83 -10.82
CA ARG A 334 -2.49 46.97 -9.47
C ARG A 334 -3.35 46.36 -8.37
N ARG A 335 -4.68 46.44 -8.48
CA ARG A 335 -5.62 45.81 -7.51
C ARG A 335 -5.56 44.29 -7.59
N GLU A 336 -5.43 43.73 -8.79
CA GLU A 336 -5.30 42.28 -8.99
C GLU A 336 -3.97 41.75 -8.43
N ASP A 337 -2.85 42.43 -8.69
CA ASP A 337 -1.54 42.08 -8.13
C ASP A 337 -1.54 42.11 -6.59
N ILE A 338 -2.21 43.11 -5.99
CA ILE A 338 -2.35 43.22 -4.53
C ILE A 338 -3.18 42.04 -3.99
N ARG A 339 -4.26 41.66 -4.68
CA ARG A 339 -5.11 40.53 -4.29
C ARG A 339 -4.36 39.20 -4.39
N GLU A 340 -3.59 38.98 -5.45
CA GLU A 340 -2.78 37.78 -5.63
C GLU A 340 -1.70 37.67 -4.54
N ARG A 341 -1.02 38.77 -4.23
CA ARG A 341 -0.05 38.84 -3.11
C ARG A 341 -0.71 38.60 -1.75
N ALA A 342 -1.97 39.03 -1.56
CA ALA A 342 -2.71 38.78 -0.32
C ALA A 342 -3.11 37.30 -0.16
N LEU A 343 -3.51 36.63 -1.25
CA LEU A 343 -3.82 35.20 -1.27
C LEU A 343 -2.58 34.35 -0.97
N LEU A 344 -1.42 34.71 -1.55
CA LEU A 344 -0.15 34.06 -1.25
C LEU A 344 0.21 34.18 0.24
N ARG A 345 0.02 35.36 0.86
CA ARG A 345 0.24 35.56 2.30
C ARG A 345 -0.73 34.76 3.19
N GLN A 346 -1.95 34.49 2.75
CA GLN A 346 -2.88 33.62 3.47
C GLN A 346 -2.45 32.14 3.44
N GLY A 347 -1.89 31.67 2.33
CA GLY A 347 -1.30 30.33 2.22
C GLY A 347 -0.21 30.09 3.26
N TYR A 348 0.76 31.00 3.37
CA TYR A 348 1.86 30.91 4.34
C TYR A 348 1.42 30.91 5.82
N ARG A 349 0.30 31.53 6.17
CA ARG A 349 -0.22 31.52 7.55
C ARG A 349 -0.83 30.17 7.94
N ARG A 350 -1.40 29.43 6.98
CA ARG A 350 -2.01 28.13 7.23
C ARG A 350 -0.95 27.07 7.52
N ASP A 351 0.15 27.10 6.77
CA ASP A 351 1.30 26.19 6.95
C ASP A 351 2.03 26.43 8.29
N ALA A 352 2.13 27.69 8.73
CA ALA A 352 2.74 28.05 10.01
C ALA A 352 1.93 27.54 11.22
N TRP A 353 0.60 27.42 11.10
CA TRP A 353 -0.27 26.88 12.15
C TRP A 353 -0.13 25.36 12.27
N GLU A 354 -0.09 24.63 11.15
CA GLU A 354 0.12 23.18 11.14
C GLU A 354 1.49 22.76 11.68
N ILE A 355 2.54 23.55 11.42
CA ILE A 355 3.88 23.30 11.98
C ILE A 355 3.88 23.46 13.51
N ARG A 356 3.12 24.42 14.05
CA ARG A 356 3.04 24.70 15.49
C ARG A 356 2.26 23.61 16.24
N GLU A 357 1.15 23.12 15.68
CA GLU A 357 0.41 21.99 16.24
C GLU A 357 1.23 20.69 16.19
N ARG A 358 1.91 20.41 15.07
CA ARG A 358 2.81 19.24 14.96
C ARG A 358 3.99 19.30 15.92
N TRP A 359 4.40 20.49 16.36
CA TRP A 359 5.45 20.65 17.37
C TRP A 359 4.89 20.41 18.78
N HIS A 360 3.73 20.99 19.12
CA HIS A 360 3.06 20.75 20.41
C HIS A 360 2.69 19.28 20.61
N TRP A 361 2.18 18.62 19.57
CA TRP A 361 1.86 17.19 19.60
C TRP A 361 3.11 16.33 19.87
N ARG A 362 4.25 16.66 19.22
CA ARG A 362 5.53 15.97 19.46
C ARG A 362 6.08 16.19 20.87
N GLN A 363 5.84 17.34 21.49
CA GLN A 363 6.22 17.58 22.88
C GLN A 363 5.35 16.79 23.86
N GLN A 364 4.04 16.70 23.60
CA GLN A 364 3.13 15.89 24.42
C GLN A 364 3.43 14.39 24.32
N GLU A 365 3.75 13.88 23.12
CA GLU A 365 4.20 12.49 22.98
C GLU A 365 5.48 12.20 23.78
N ARG A 366 6.45 13.11 23.77
CA ARG A 366 7.69 12.95 24.55
C ARG A 366 7.41 12.92 26.05
N ALA A 367 6.52 13.79 26.54
CA ALA A 367 6.12 13.79 27.94
C ALA A 367 5.43 12.47 28.33
N ARG A 368 4.49 11.98 27.50
CA ARG A 368 3.82 10.68 27.72
C ARG A 368 4.78 9.50 27.71
N ARG A 369 5.80 9.51 26.84
CA ARG A 369 6.84 8.46 26.81
C ARG A 369 7.68 8.46 28.09
N LEU A 370 8.08 9.64 28.56
CA LEU A 370 8.82 9.78 29.83
C LEU A 370 8.00 9.37 31.05
N GLU A 371 6.69 9.66 31.05
CA GLU A 371 5.78 9.17 32.09
C GLU A 371 5.63 7.65 32.03
N ALA A 372 5.46 7.08 30.84
CA ALA A 372 5.39 5.63 30.64
C ALA A 372 6.68 4.92 31.05
N GLU A 373 7.86 5.48 30.75
CA GLU A 373 9.15 4.94 31.20
C GLU A 373 9.30 4.96 32.73
N ARG A 374 8.84 6.04 33.39
CA ARG A 374 8.84 6.14 34.87
C ARG A 374 7.88 5.14 35.52
N GLU A 375 6.73 4.92 34.90
CA GLU A 375 5.74 3.96 35.38
C GLU A 375 6.23 2.52 35.17
N LEU A 376 6.91 2.24 34.05
CA LEU A 376 7.57 0.96 33.81
C LEU A 376 8.65 0.68 34.85
N ALA A 377 9.49 1.67 35.17
CA ALA A 377 10.53 1.55 36.18
C ALA A 377 9.95 1.25 37.57
N ARG A 378 8.81 1.87 37.93
CA ARG A 378 8.08 1.55 39.17
C ARG A 378 7.55 0.11 39.19
N ILE A 379 6.98 -0.36 38.09
CA ILE A 379 6.45 -1.72 37.97
C ILE A 379 7.59 -2.75 38.05
N GLU A 380 8.74 -2.47 37.45
CA GLU A 380 9.93 -3.32 37.57
C GLU A 380 10.43 -3.39 39.01
N GLU A 381 10.45 -2.26 39.73
CA GLU A 381 10.85 -2.18 41.13
C GLU A 381 9.86 -2.93 42.05
N GLU A 382 8.55 -2.82 41.83
CA GLU A 382 7.53 -3.60 42.54
C GLU A 382 7.62 -5.10 42.23
N ALA A 383 7.91 -5.48 40.98
CA ALA A 383 8.12 -6.87 40.59
C ALA A 383 9.39 -7.46 41.23
N GLU A 384 10.45 -6.67 41.36
CA GLU A 384 11.68 -7.08 42.04
C GLU A 384 11.46 -7.26 43.55
N GLN A 385 10.71 -6.37 44.19
CA GLN A 385 10.28 -6.53 45.58
C GLN A 385 9.41 -7.78 45.78
N ALA A 386 8.49 -8.07 44.85
CA ALA A 386 7.69 -9.30 44.88
C ALA A 386 8.54 -10.57 44.69
N ARG A 387 9.57 -10.51 43.84
CA ARG A 387 10.55 -11.61 43.65
C ARG A 387 11.36 -11.85 44.93
N ASP A 388 11.79 -10.80 45.62
CA ASP A 388 12.54 -10.94 46.87
C ASP A 388 11.67 -11.42 48.03
N ALA A 389 10.41 -10.97 48.11
CA ALA A 389 9.42 -11.54 49.02
C ALA A 389 9.19 -13.03 48.75
N TRP A 390 9.08 -13.43 47.48
CA TRP A 390 8.92 -14.83 47.08
C TRP A 390 10.19 -15.67 47.36
N ARG A 391 11.40 -15.13 47.12
CA ARG A 391 12.67 -15.79 47.51
C ARG A 391 12.77 -15.99 49.02
N THR A 392 12.26 -15.04 49.82
CA THR A 392 12.25 -15.12 51.28
C THR A 392 11.30 -16.23 51.74
N VAL A 393 10.07 -16.26 51.21
CA VAL A 393 9.11 -17.35 51.44
C VAL A 393 9.66 -18.70 50.96
N TRP A 394 10.40 -18.75 49.84
CA TRP A 394 11.04 -19.95 49.31
C TRP A 394 12.19 -20.48 50.19
N ARG A 395 12.95 -19.58 50.83
CA ARG A 395 13.97 -19.95 51.83
C ARG A 395 13.34 -20.46 53.13
N GLU A 396 12.20 -19.91 53.54
CA GLU A 396 11.51 -20.28 54.78
C GLU A 396 10.67 -21.57 54.66
N THR A 397 10.12 -21.87 53.49
CA THR A 397 9.24 -23.05 53.26
C THR A 397 9.97 -24.32 52.86
N GLY A 398 11.29 -24.29 52.65
CA GLY A 398 12.14 -25.47 52.72
C GLY A 398 11.88 -26.57 51.67
N HIS A 399 11.53 -26.24 50.43
CA HIS A 399 11.54 -27.22 49.33
C HIS A 399 12.94 -27.30 48.66
N LEU A 400 13.88 -27.90 49.38
CA LEU A 400 15.02 -28.59 48.77
C LEU A 400 14.49 -29.90 48.17
N VAL A 401 14.25 -29.91 46.86
CA VAL A 401 14.37 -31.15 46.10
C VAL A 401 15.77 -31.10 45.51
N ASP A 402 16.64 -31.94 46.07
CA ASP A 402 17.98 -32.20 45.56
C ASP A 402 17.97 -32.35 44.03
N ALA A 403 18.71 -31.47 43.36
CA ALA A 403 18.92 -31.53 41.92
C ALA A 403 19.88 -32.66 41.50
N ASP A 404 20.38 -33.46 42.46
CA ASP A 404 21.35 -34.52 42.23
C ASP A 404 20.74 -35.93 42.39
N ALA A 405 19.68 -36.26 41.63
CA ALA A 405 19.29 -37.67 41.35
C ALA A 405 18.12 -37.83 40.36
N ARG A 406 18.06 -37.08 39.24
CA ARG A 406 17.14 -37.44 38.14
C ARG A 406 17.92 -37.69 36.87
N ALA A 407 17.81 -38.91 36.36
CA ALA A 407 18.31 -39.31 35.05
C ALA A 407 17.95 -38.25 34.01
N HIS A 408 18.90 -37.93 33.13
CA HIS A 408 18.74 -36.92 32.08
C HIS A 408 17.48 -37.21 31.24
N VAL A 409 16.37 -36.54 31.56
CA VAL A 409 15.13 -36.62 30.77
C VAL A 409 15.37 -35.81 29.50
N PRO A 410 15.30 -36.41 28.30
CA PRO A 410 15.44 -35.66 27.06
C PRO A 410 14.44 -34.50 27.03
N TRP A 411 14.89 -33.31 26.61
CA TRP A 411 14.08 -32.07 26.64
C TRP A 411 12.69 -32.21 26.03
N GLY A 412 12.54 -33.02 24.96
CA GLY A 412 11.24 -33.29 24.34
C GLY A 412 10.25 -34.01 25.27
N VAL A 413 10.72 -34.97 26.07
CA VAL A 413 9.92 -35.72 27.04
C VAL A 413 9.53 -34.84 28.23
N TRP A 414 10.49 -34.05 28.73
CA TRP A 414 10.22 -33.09 29.80
C TRP A 414 9.20 -32.03 29.36
N ARG A 415 9.33 -31.51 28.14
CA ARG A 415 8.40 -30.52 27.57
C ARG A 415 7.00 -31.09 27.41
N GLU A 416 6.88 -32.28 26.82
CA GLU A 416 5.60 -32.95 26.60
C GLU A 416 4.88 -33.23 27.92
N GLN A 417 5.60 -33.76 28.92
CA GLN A 417 5.06 -33.98 30.27
C GLN A 417 4.60 -32.66 30.91
N THR A 418 5.45 -31.63 30.87
CA THR A 418 5.14 -30.33 31.49
C THR A 418 3.92 -29.66 30.85
N LEU A 419 3.80 -29.70 29.52
CA LEU A 419 2.66 -29.14 28.81
C LEU A 419 1.39 -29.98 29.03
N ALA A 420 1.51 -31.31 29.03
CA ALA A 420 0.38 -32.21 29.26
C ALA A 420 -0.17 -32.08 30.69
N GLU A 421 0.70 -31.91 31.68
CA GLU A 421 0.33 -31.68 33.08
C GLU A 421 -0.36 -30.33 33.27
N ARG A 422 0.15 -29.26 32.65
CA ARG A 422 -0.35 -27.88 32.89
C ARG A 422 -1.53 -27.47 32.01
N TYR A 423 -1.63 -28.03 30.81
CA TYR A 423 -2.58 -27.60 29.78
C TYR A 423 -3.33 -28.77 29.12
N GLY A 424 -3.07 -30.00 29.54
CA GLY A 424 -3.69 -31.19 28.98
C GLY A 424 -2.98 -31.76 27.75
N PRO A 425 -3.29 -33.02 27.39
CA PRO A 425 -2.58 -33.76 26.35
C PRO A 425 -2.76 -33.16 24.94
N GLU A 426 -3.86 -32.44 24.69
CA GLU A 426 -4.14 -31.80 23.40
C GLU A 426 -3.16 -30.66 23.10
N ILE A 427 -2.85 -29.81 24.09
CA ILE A 427 -1.87 -28.72 23.94
C ILE A 427 -0.46 -29.27 23.81
N ALA A 428 -0.11 -30.32 24.56
CA ALA A 428 1.18 -31.00 24.39
C ALA A 428 1.38 -31.54 22.97
N ALA A 429 0.37 -32.25 22.43
CA ALA A 429 0.41 -32.79 21.07
C ALA A 429 0.49 -31.67 20.01
N ARG A 430 -0.27 -30.59 20.19
CA ARG A 430 -0.26 -29.43 19.30
C ARG A 430 1.07 -28.68 19.33
N ALA A 431 1.64 -28.48 20.51
CA ALA A 431 2.95 -27.87 20.71
C ALA A 431 4.07 -28.70 20.06
N GLU A 432 3.95 -30.03 20.04
CA GLU A 432 4.86 -30.90 19.30
C GLU A 432 4.71 -30.72 17.78
N ALA A 433 3.48 -30.78 17.27
CA ALA A 433 3.16 -30.67 15.85
C ALA A 433 3.58 -29.31 15.26
N GLU A 434 3.34 -28.22 15.99
CA GLU A 434 3.64 -26.85 15.57
C GLU A 434 5.02 -26.36 16.06
N HIS A 435 5.82 -27.23 16.68
CA HIS A 435 7.19 -26.94 17.16
C HIS A 435 7.28 -25.72 18.08
N TRP A 436 6.40 -25.63 19.08
CA TRP A 436 6.46 -24.55 20.05
C TRP A 436 7.79 -24.60 20.81
N TYR A 437 8.36 -23.42 21.02
CA TYR A 437 9.49 -23.24 21.91
C TYR A 437 8.96 -23.16 23.34
N THR A 438 9.55 -23.94 24.24
CA THR A 438 9.11 -24.01 25.63
C THR A 438 10.31 -24.10 26.53
N ARG A 439 10.44 -23.16 27.47
CA ARG A 439 11.58 -23.10 28.38
C ARG A 439 11.11 -22.72 29.78
N LEU A 440 11.61 -23.42 30.79
CA LEU A 440 11.46 -22.97 32.16
C LEU A 440 12.36 -21.72 32.34
N ARG A 441 11.74 -20.59 32.66
CA ARG A 441 12.39 -19.30 32.94
C ARG A 441 11.97 -18.84 34.35
N PRO A 442 12.61 -19.37 35.41
CA PRO A 442 12.30 -18.96 36.79
C PRO A 442 12.50 -17.46 37.02
N ASP A 443 13.40 -16.84 36.26
CA ASP A 443 13.65 -15.40 36.25
C ASP A 443 12.48 -14.56 35.71
N LEU A 444 11.67 -15.14 34.81
CA LEU A 444 10.44 -14.52 34.28
C LEU A 444 9.19 -14.98 35.06
N GLY A 445 9.37 -15.71 36.16
CA GLY A 445 8.26 -16.13 37.01
C GLY A 445 7.56 -17.42 36.58
N GLY A 446 8.05 -18.13 35.54
CA GLY A 446 7.46 -19.41 35.18
C GLY A 446 7.87 -20.03 33.85
N LEU A 447 6.89 -20.58 33.12
CA LEU A 447 7.11 -21.32 31.88
C LEU A 447 6.93 -20.38 30.68
N ASP A 448 8.01 -20.13 29.95
CA ASP A 448 7.99 -19.35 28.72
C ASP A 448 7.57 -20.24 27.54
N ILE A 449 6.52 -19.81 26.82
CA ILE A 449 5.93 -20.53 25.70
C ILE A 449 5.90 -19.60 24.50
N SER A 450 6.58 -19.99 23.42
CA SER A 450 6.63 -19.25 22.18
C SER A 450 6.18 -20.07 20.97
N ARG A 451 5.27 -19.48 20.18
CA ARG A 451 4.67 -20.06 18.97
C ARG A 451 4.70 -19.03 17.85
N ASN A 452 5.48 -19.27 16.79
CA ASN A 452 5.48 -18.42 15.58
C ASN A 452 5.66 -16.91 15.87
N GLY A 453 6.51 -16.55 16.84
CA GLY A 453 6.73 -15.15 17.26
C GLY A 453 5.69 -14.61 18.25
N GLN A 454 4.72 -15.42 18.67
CA GLN A 454 3.86 -15.17 19.83
C GLN A 454 4.55 -15.69 21.08
N GLU A 455 4.56 -14.93 22.17
CA GLU A 455 5.26 -15.26 23.40
C GLU A 455 4.37 -14.97 24.61
N VAL A 456 4.18 -16.00 25.43
CA VAL A 456 3.39 -15.94 26.66
C VAL A 456 4.18 -16.62 27.77
N VAL A 457 4.34 -15.92 28.89
CA VAL A 457 4.96 -16.48 30.09
C VAL A 457 3.86 -16.92 31.05
N ASP A 458 3.88 -18.19 31.42
CA ASP A 458 2.98 -18.77 32.40
C ASP A 458 3.58 -18.77 33.80
N ALA A 459 3.11 -17.84 34.64
CA ALA A 459 3.44 -17.74 36.06
C ALA A 459 2.53 -18.62 36.97
N GLY A 460 1.80 -19.57 36.40
CA GLY A 460 0.91 -20.47 37.13
C GLY A 460 -0.50 -19.89 37.27
N ALA A 461 -0.68 -18.91 38.16
CA ALA A 461 -1.97 -18.26 38.41
C ALA A 461 -2.26 -17.08 37.45
N ALA A 462 -1.24 -16.62 36.71
CA ALA A 462 -1.34 -15.54 35.74
C ALA A 462 -0.59 -15.90 34.46
N LEU A 463 -1.07 -15.38 33.33
CA LEU A 463 -0.37 -15.42 32.05
C LEU A 463 0.07 -14.00 31.68
N GLN A 464 1.36 -13.83 31.41
CA GLN A 464 1.92 -12.58 30.92
C GLN A 464 2.04 -12.66 29.40
N VAL A 465 1.34 -11.76 28.71
CA VAL A 465 1.35 -11.67 27.25
C VAL A 465 2.45 -10.70 26.84
N CYS A 466 3.49 -11.17 26.16
CA CYS A 466 4.69 -10.38 25.91
C CYS A 466 4.56 -9.42 24.70
N SER A 467 3.53 -9.61 23.86
CA SER A 467 3.23 -8.71 22.74
C SER A 467 1.77 -8.75 22.33
N ALA A 468 1.28 -7.69 21.70
CA ALA A 468 -0.11 -7.63 21.20
C ALA A 468 -0.43 -8.76 20.19
N GLY A 469 0.57 -9.25 19.47
CA GLY A 469 0.44 -10.38 18.54
C GLY A 469 0.26 -11.74 19.24
N SER A 470 0.46 -11.82 20.56
CA SER A 470 0.48 -13.08 21.32
C SER A 470 -0.89 -13.48 21.90
N MET A 471 -1.93 -12.72 21.60
CA MET A 471 -3.27 -12.91 22.18
C MET A 471 -3.89 -14.26 21.84
N SER A 472 -3.72 -14.78 20.61
CA SER A 472 -4.31 -16.08 20.28
C SER A 472 -3.64 -17.25 21.01
N LEU A 473 -2.33 -17.15 21.30
CA LEU A 473 -1.64 -18.13 22.14
C LEU A 473 -2.13 -18.03 23.59
N ALA A 474 -2.28 -16.82 24.11
CA ALA A 474 -2.81 -16.60 25.46
C ALA A 474 -4.22 -17.19 25.62
N VAL A 475 -5.11 -16.95 24.66
CA VAL A 475 -6.48 -17.51 24.66
C VAL A 475 -6.47 -19.04 24.65
N ASP A 476 -5.64 -19.67 23.81
CA ASP A 476 -5.49 -21.14 23.75
C ASP A 476 -5.06 -21.69 25.11
N LEU A 477 -4.08 -21.05 25.76
CA LEU A 477 -3.55 -21.46 27.07
C LEU A 477 -4.56 -21.23 28.21
N VAL A 478 -5.29 -20.11 28.21
CA VAL A 478 -6.39 -19.84 29.16
C VAL A 478 -7.46 -20.92 29.07
N ARG A 479 -7.86 -21.27 27.83
CA ARG A 479 -8.85 -22.32 27.57
C ARG A 479 -8.38 -23.66 28.09
N ALA A 480 -7.14 -24.02 27.79
CA ALA A 480 -6.53 -25.26 28.21
C ALA A 480 -6.38 -25.38 29.74
N LYS A 481 -6.13 -24.26 30.44
CA LYS A 481 -6.13 -24.20 31.90
C LYS A 481 -7.53 -24.28 32.53
N GLY A 482 -8.59 -24.25 31.73
CA GLY A 482 -9.96 -24.32 32.22
C GLY A 482 -10.38 -23.10 33.05
N TRP A 483 -9.75 -21.94 32.85
CA TRP A 483 -10.11 -20.73 33.57
C TRP A 483 -11.49 -20.24 33.13
N LYS A 484 -12.45 -20.27 34.07
CA LYS A 484 -13.84 -19.91 33.80
C LYS A 484 -14.09 -18.40 33.88
N ARG A 485 -13.31 -17.68 34.71
CA ARG A 485 -13.37 -16.23 34.88
C ARG A 485 -11.96 -15.66 34.83
N VAL A 486 -11.73 -14.68 33.96
CA VAL A 486 -10.39 -14.13 33.71
C VAL A 486 -10.36 -12.65 34.07
N ALA A 487 -9.43 -12.26 34.93
CA ALA A 487 -9.10 -10.86 35.19
C ALA A 487 -7.98 -10.41 34.25
N ILE A 488 -8.11 -9.21 33.66
CA ILE A 488 -7.14 -8.68 32.71
C ILE A 488 -6.49 -7.42 33.32
N GLY A 489 -5.19 -7.50 33.57
CA GLY A 489 -4.37 -6.35 33.98
C GLY A 489 -3.68 -5.67 32.80
N GLY A 490 -3.08 -4.51 33.04
CA GLY A 490 -2.27 -3.76 32.08
C GLY A 490 -2.97 -2.53 31.47
N PRO A 491 -2.35 -1.89 30.47
CA PRO A 491 -2.85 -0.67 29.84
C PRO A 491 -4.25 -0.84 29.25
N GLU A 492 -5.05 0.23 29.24
CA GLU A 492 -6.46 0.18 28.78
C GLU A 492 -6.59 -0.39 27.36
N ASP A 493 -5.76 0.07 26.42
CA ASP A 493 -5.74 -0.45 25.05
C ASP A 493 -5.49 -1.97 24.97
N PHE A 494 -4.64 -2.50 25.86
CA PHE A 494 -4.40 -3.93 25.95
C PHE A 494 -5.61 -4.64 26.56
N ARG A 495 -6.17 -4.11 27.65
CA ARG A 495 -7.35 -4.68 28.31
C ARG A 495 -8.53 -4.78 27.35
N GLU A 496 -8.79 -3.76 26.54
CA GLU A 496 -9.88 -3.79 25.56
C GLU A 496 -9.64 -4.85 24.46
N ARG A 497 -8.43 -4.93 23.90
CA ARG A 497 -8.09 -5.94 22.89
C ARG A 497 -8.16 -7.36 23.45
N ALA A 498 -7.61 -7.55 24.65
CA ALA A 498 -7.62 -8.83 25.33
C ALA A 498 -9.04 -9.27 25.70
N ALA A 499 -9.87 -8.33 26.17
CA ALA A 499 -11.27 -8.57 26.47
C ALA A 499 -12.04 -9.02 25.23
N ARG A 500 -11.87 -8.35 24.07
CA ARG A 500 -12.49 -8.77 22.81
C ARG A 500 -12.07 -10.19 22.41
N ALA A 501 -10.77 -10.49 22.43
CA ALA A 501 -10.27 -11.81 22.05
C ALA A 501 -10.77 -12.94 22.98
N LEU A 502 -10.86 -12.68 24.28
CA LEU A 502 -11.35 -13.64 25.27
C LEU A 502 -12.86 -13.85 25.16
N VAL A 503 -13.64 -12.77 25.00
CA VAL A 503 -15.10 -12.82 24.82
C VAL A 503 -15.47 -13.51 23.52
N GLU A 504 -14.76 -13.20 22.42
CA GLU A 504 -14.95 -13.88 21.13
C GLU A 504 -14.67 -15.38 21.23
N ALA A 505 -13.69 -15.77 22.06
CA ALA A 505 -13.37 -17.16 22.36
C ALA A 505 -14.32 -17.84 23.37
N GLY A 506 -15.35 -17.14 23.84
CA GLY A 506 -16.40 -17.65 24.74
C GLY A 506 -16.06 -17.60 26.23
N MET A 507 -15.06 -16.81 26.64
CA MET A 507 -14.66 -16.68 28.05
C MET A 507 -15.46 -15.59 28.78
N VAL A 508 -15.65 -15.78 30.08
CA VAL A 508 -16.25 -14.78 30.98
C VAL A 508 -15.14 -13.97 31.64
N LEU A 509 -15.30 -12.65 31.69
CA LEU A 509 -14.32 -11.77 32.34
C LEU A 509 -14.71 -11.53 33.81
N ALA A 510 -13.72 -11.21 34.64
CA ALA A 510 -13.97 -10.82 36.02
C ALA A 510 -14.60 -9.42 36.11
N ASP A 511 -14.27 -8.53 35.17
CA ASP A 511 -14.81 -7.18 35.05
C ASP A 511 -16.00 -7.17 34.07
N GLU A 512 -17.22 -7.06 34.62
CA GLU A 512 -18.46 -7.06 33.84
C GLU A 512 -18.60 -5.85 32.92
N ALA A 513 -18.09 -4.68 33.32
CA ALA A 513 -18.19 -3.47 32.51
C ALA A 513 -17.27 -3.56 31.28
N LEU A 514 -16.08 -4.15 31.44
CA LEU A 514 -15.18 -4.43 30.33
C LEU A 514 -15.74 -5.53 29.40
N GLU A 515 -16.40 -6.55 29.96
CA GLU A 515 -17.06 -7.59 29.18
C GLU A 515 -18.19 -7.05 28.30
N GLN A 516 -19.06 -6.21 28.85
CA GLN A 516 -20.17 -5.61 28.11
C GLN A 516 -19.66 -4.67 27.01
N ARG A 517 -18.62 -3.88 27.27
CA ARG A 517 -17.96 -3.05 26.25
C ARG A 517 -17.37 -3.90 25.12
N ALA A 518 -16.71 -5.01 25.45
CA ALA A 518 -16.15 -5.92 24.46
C ALA A 518 -17.24 -6.60 23.60
N LYS A 519 -18.34 -7.05 24.22
CA LYS A 519 -19.52 -7.59 23.52
C LYS A 519 -20.13 -6.58 22.56
N ALA A 520 -20.39 -5.36 23.03
CA ALA A 520 -20.93 -4.28 22.19
C ALA A 520 -20.01 -3.94 21.01
N ALA A 521 -18.69 -3.94 21.22
CA ALA A 521 -17.72 -3.72 20.15
C ALA A 521 -17.72 -4.85 19.10
N LEU A 522 -17.78 -6.11 19.53
CA LEU A 522 -17.86 -7.26 18.63
C LEU A 522 -19.17 -7.27 17.83
N ASP A 523 -20.30 -6.94 18.47
CA ASP A 523 -21.59 -6.85 17.80
C ASP A 523 -21.62 -5.69 16.80
N ALA A 524 -21.03 -4.54 17.14
CA ALA A 524 -20.89 -3.42 16.21
C ALA A 524 -20.03 -3.79 14.98
N GLU A 525 -18.93 -4.52 15.19
CA GLU A 525 -18.06 -5.00 14.12
C GLU A 525 -18.79 -6.01 13.22
N ARG A 526 -19.55 -6.96 13.80
CA ARG A 526 -20.38 -7.90 13.04
C ARG A 526 -21.42 -7.18 12.20
N MET A 527 -22.13 -6.22 12.78
CA MET A 527 -23.11 -5.40 12.07
C MET A 527 -22.46 -4.60 10.93
N GLN A 528 -21.25 -4.06 11.14
CA GLN A 528 -20.50 -3.38 10.09
C GLN A 528 -20.09 -4.34 8.97
N GLN A 529 -19.56 -5.51 9.29
CA GLN A 529 -19.19 -6.52 8.29
C GLN A 529 -20.41 -7.01 7.49
N GLU A 530 -21.56 -7.19 8.12
CA GLU A 530 -22.80 -7.54 7.44
C GLU A 530 -23.27 -6.44 6.49
N ARG A 531 -23.20 -5.17 6.92
CA ARG A 531 -23.46 -4.02 6.06
C ARG A 531 -22.51 -3.97 4.86
N GLU A 532 -21.22 -4.16 5.08
CA GLU A 532 -20.23 -4.20 3.98
C GLU A 532 -20.49 -5.35 3.01
N ARG A 533 -20.84 -6.55 3.51
CA ARG A 533 -21.23 -7.69 2.68
C ARG A 533 -22.52 -7.43 1.91
N ALA A 534 -23.50 -6.77 2.51
CA ALA A 534 -24.75 -6.39 1.86
C ALA A 534 -24.50 -5.35 0.75
N LEU A 535 -23.68 -4.33 1.04
CA LEU A 535 -23.26 -3.32 0.06
C LEU A 535 -22.51 -3.96 -1.11
N ARG A 536 -21.57 -4.87 -0.83
CA ARG A 536 -20.81 -5.58 -1.87
C ARG A 536 -21.74 -6.38 -2.79
N ARG A 537 -22.68 -7.13 -2.22
CA ARG A 537 -23.69 -7.90 -2.99
C ARG A 537 -24.55 -6.98 -3.85
N ALA A 538 -25.02 -5.86 -3.30
CA ALA A 538 -25.80 -4.88 -4.04
C ALA A 538 -24.99 -4.27 -5.21
N MET A 539 -23.73 -3.89 -4.95
CA MET A 539 -22.83 -3.35 -5.96
C MET A 539 -22.53 -4.38 -7.07
N GLU A 540 -22.21 -5.63 -6.74
CA GLU A 540 -22.01 -6.70 -7.72
C GLU A 540 -23.28 -6.92 -8.57
N GLY A 541 -24.46 -6.84 -7.95
CA GLY A 541 -25.75 -6.82 -8.65
C GLY A 541 -25.86 -5.66 -9.65
N ILE A 542 -25.52 -4.43 -9.25
CA ILE A 542 -25.53 -3.26 -10.15
C ILE A 542 -24.57 -3.46 -11.33
N LYS A 543 -23.38 -4.00 -11.09
CA LYS A 543 -22.38 -4.25 -12.14
C LYS A 543 -22.82 -5.28 -13.18
N ALA A 544 -23.56 -6.30 -12.72
CA ALA A 544 -24.06 -7.39 -13.55
C ALA A 544 -25.39 -7.04 -14.24
N HIS A 545 -26.13 -6.06 -13.70
CA HIS A 545 -27.45 -5.69 -14.21
C HIS A 545 -27.37 -5.09 -15.61
N ARG A 546 -28.36 -5.46 -16.44
CA ARG A 546 -28.54 -4.93 -17.80
C ARG A 546 -29.89 -4.26 -17.90
N ILE A 547 -29.86 -3.01 -18.33
CA ILE A 547 -31.05 -2.20 -18.56
C ILE A 547 -31.49 -2.45 -19.99
N ARG A 548 -32.78 -2.80 -20.16
CA ARG A 548 -33.43 -2.89 -21.47
C ARG A 548 -34.33 -1.68 -21.66
N TRP A 549 -34.33 -1.11 -22.85
CA TRP A 549 -35.24 -0.04 -23.22
C TRP A 549 -35.80 -0.27 -24.62
N ARG A 550 -36.93 0.37 -24.90
CA ARG A 550 -37.56 0.33 -26.23
C ARG A 550 -37.39 1.70 -26.89
N ARG A 551 -36.82 1.74 -28.09
CA ARG A 551 -36.70 2.94 -28.92
C ARG A 551 -38.06 3.31 -29.53
N LYS A 552 -38.21 4.56 -29.98
CA LYS A 552 -39.42 5.08 -30.65
C LYS A 552 -39.80 4.28 -31.91
N ASP A 553 -38.83 3.65 -32.57
CA ASP A 553 -39.01 2.76 -33.73
C ASP A 553 -39.45 1.33 -33.36
N GLY A 554 -39.70 1.05 -32.08
CA GLY A 554 -40.11 -0.27 -31.56
C GLY A 554 -38.97 -1.24 -31.29
N THR A 555 -37.72 -0.91 -31.63
CA THR A 555 -36.57 -1.77 -31.37
C THR A 555 -36.19 -1.79 -29.89
N ILE A 556 -35.72 -2.94 -29.39
CA ILE A 556 -35.28 -3.10 -28.00
C ILE A 556 -33.76 -2.96 -27.96
N GLY A 557 -33.27 -2.00 -27.19
CA GLY A 557 -31.86 -1.84 -26.83
C GLY A 557 -31.56 -2.45 -25.47
N GLU A 558 -30.30 -2.87 -25.27
CA GLU A 558 -29.79 -3.36 -23.99
C GLU A 558 -28.39 -2.77 -23.74
N GLN A 559 -28.14 -2.29 -22.53
CA GLN A 559 -26.82 -1.82 -22.08
C GLN A 559 -26.63 -2.16 -20.61
N ARG A 560 -25.38 -2.21 -20.19
CA ARG A 560 -25.04 -2.45 -18.79
C ARG A 560 -25.50 -1.27 -17.95
N ALA A 561 -26.01 -1.55 -16.75
CA ALA A 561 -26.44 -0.51 -15.84
C ALA A 561 -25.29 0.48 -15.51
N LEU A 562 -24.05 -0.01 -15.41
CA LEU A 562 -22.88 0.85 -15.22
C LEU A 562 -22.67 1.84 -16.35
N ASP A 563 -22.77 1.41 -17.61
CA ASP A 563 -22.53 2.29 -18.75
C ASP A 563 -23.64 3.37 -18.83
N TYR A 564 -24.89 3.00 -18.51
CA TYR A 564 -26.00 3.94 -18.39
C TYR A 564 -25.80 4.96 -17.25
N LEU A 565 -25.26 4.51 -16.12
CA LEU A 565 -24.92 5.38 -14.98
C LEU A 565 -23.73 6.30 -15.31
N GLU A 566 -22.73 5.80 -16.02
CA GLU A 566 -21.58 6.57 -16.51
C GLU A 566 -22.05 7.72 -17.42
N ASP A 567 -22.95 7.44 -18.37
CA ASP A 567 -23.50 8.44 -19.28
C ASP A 567 -24.24 9.57 -18.55
N GLY A 568 -25.02 9.24 -17.52
CA GLY A 568 -25.72 10.22 -16.68
C GLY A 568 -24.75 11.06 -15.83
N LEU A 569 -23.76 10.41 -15.21
CA LEU A 569 -22.75 11.09 -14.39
C LEU A 569 -21.82 11.99 -15.23
N LEU A 570 -21.46 11.58 -16.46
CA LEU A 570 -20.69 12.37 -17.43
C LEU A 570 -21.40 13.67 -17.80
N ARG A 571 -22.72 13.61 -17.97
CA ARG A 571 -23.56 14.78 -18.25
C ARG A 571 -23.80 15.66 -17.02
N GLY A 572 -23.19 15.35 -15.88
CA GLY A 572 -23.27 16.14 -14.66
C GLY A 572 -24.57 15.93 -13.88
N PHE A 573 -25.31 14.85 -14.14
CA PHE A 573 -26.49 14.53 -13.35
C PHE A 573 -26.12 13.87 -12.02
N THR A 574 -26.91 14.15 -10.98
CA THR A 574 -26.87 13.47 -9.68
C THR A 574 -28.08 12.57 -9.52
N ILE A 575 -27.93 11.43 -8.85
CA ILE A 575 -29.04 10.54 -8.55
C ILE A 575 -29.64 10.94 -7.20
N GLN A 576 -30.95 11.18 -7.16
CA GLN A 576 -31.67 11.43 -5.92
C GLN A 576 -32.83 10.45 -5.78
N GLU A 577 -33.13 10.08 -4.54
CA GLU A 577 -34.33 9.28 -4.22
C GLU A 577 -35.55 10.20 -4.13
N THR A 578 -36.63 9.81 -4.79
CA THR A 578 -37.95 10.46 -4.79
C THR A 578 -39.02 9.44 -4.36
N ALA A 579 -40.24 9.91 -4.12
CA ALA A 579 -41.36 9.04 -3.75
C ALA A 579 -41.69 7.97 -4.82
N GLU A 580 -41.29 8.20 -6.08
CA GLU A 580 -41.54 7.31 -7.22
C GLU A 580 -40.35 6.40 -7.56
N GLY A 581 -39.17 6.61 -6.95
CA GLY A 581 -37.95 5.86 -7.28
C GLY A 581 -36.69 6.71 -7.27
N PHE A 582 -35.68 6.36 -8.06
CA PHE A 582 -34.48 7.19 -8.22
C PHE A 582 -34.58 8.02 -9.51
N ARG A 583 -34.32 9.33 -9.41
CA ARG A 583 -34.30 10.26 -10.57
C ARG A 583 -32.92 10.86 -10.77
N TRP A 584 -32.56 11.07 -12.04
CA TRP A 584 -31.45 11.94 -12.41
C TRP A 584 -31.85 13.41 -12.18
N TRP A 585 -30.94 14.23 -11.66
CA TRP A 585 -31.11 15.66 -11.47
C TRP A 585 -29.96 16.39 -12.12
N SER A 586 -30.26 17.35 -13.00
CA SER A 586 -29.21 18.15 -13.65
C SER A 586 -28.53 19.08 -12.65
N ALA A 587 -27.34 19.58 -13.01
CA ALA A 587 -26.64 20.59 -12.22
C ALA A 587 -27.46 21.87 -11.99
N ASP A 588 -28.41 22.16 -12.89
CA ASP A 588 -29.33 23.31 -12.80
C ASP A 588 -30.60 23.00 -11.98
N GLY A 589 -30.65 21.86 -11.29
CA GLY A 589 -31.77 21.47 -10.43
C GLY A 589 -33.03 21.06 -11.18
N LYS A 590 -32.95 20.67 -12.46
CA LYS A 590 -34.10 20.16 -13.22
C LYS A 590 -34.15 18.63 -13.13
N PRO A 591 -35.34 18.03 -12.89
CA PRO A 591 -35.48 16.59 -12.92
C PRO A 591 -35.26 16.08 -14.34
N GLY A 592 -34.33 15.14 -14.50
CA GLY A 592 -34.11 14.36 -15.71
C GLY A 592 -34.93 13.08 -15.72
N ALA A 593 -34.58 12.15 -16.62
CA ALA A 593 -35.25 10.87 -16.76
C ALA A 593 -35.27 10.06 -15.44
N VAL A 594 -36.35 9.30 -15.23
CA VAL A 594 -36.46 8.35 -14.13
C VAL A 594 -35.56 7.14 -14.43
N VAL A 595 -34.83 6.63 -13.44
CA VAL A 595 -34.18 5.32 -13.55
C VAL A 595 -35.28 4.27 -13.41
N GLY A 596 -36.01 4.02 -14.51
CA GLY A 596 -37.28 3.27 -14.52
C GLY A 596 -37.18 1.75 -14.39
N ASP A 597 -35.98 1.19 -14.19
CA ASP A 597 -35.79 -0.26 -14.05
C ASP A 597 -35.95 -0.68 -12.56
N GLU A 598 -37.03 -1.40 -12.24
CA GLU A 598 -37.37 -1.81 -10.87
C GLU A 598 -36.28 -2.65 -10.19
N GLN A 599 -35.60 -3.51 -10.95
CA GLN A 599 -34.53 -4.37 -10.42
C GLN A 599 -33.30 -3.54 -10.07
N LEU A 600 -32.94 -2.58 -10.92
CA LEU A 600 -31.88 -1.63 -10.63
C LEU A 600 -32.25 -0.77 -9.41
N MET A 601 -33.50 -0.29 -9.31
CA MET A 601 -33.96 0.46 -8.13
C MET A 601 -33.87 -0.35 -6.84
N ALA A 602 -34.23 -1.64 -6.86
CA ALA A 602 -34.10 -2.52 -5.70
C ALA A 602 -32.63 -2.66 -5.25
N LEU A 603 -31.70 -2.77 -6.21
CA LEU A 603 -30.27 -2.84 -5.94
C LEU A 603 -29.73 -1.53 -5.33
N PHE A 604 -30.18 -0.37 -5.82
CA PHE A 604 -29.83 0.93 -5.23
C PHE A 604 -30.40 1.12 -3.83
N ARG A 605 -31.65 0.67 -3.56
CA ARG A 605 -32.22 0.68 -2.21
C ARG A 605 -31.44 -0.23 -1.26
N ALA A 606 -31.04 -1.41 -1.71
CA ALA A 606 -30.21 -2.33 -0.94
C ALA A 606 -28.82 -1.74 -0.64
N ALA A 607 -28.19 -1.08 -1.62
CA ALA A 607 -26.91 -0.41 -1.43
C ALA A 607 -27.03 0.78 -0.45
N LYS A 608 -28.07 1.61 -0.59
CA LYS A 608 -28.36 2.73 0.32
C LYS A 608 -28.63 2.24 1.74
N ALA A 609 -29.41 1.18 1.91
CA ALA A 609 -29.71 0.62 3.22
C ALA A 609 -28.44 0.11 3.94
N ALA A 610 -27.45 -0.37 3.18
CA ALA A 610 -26.19 -0.86 3.71
C ALA A 610 -25.19 0.27 4.06
N ASP A 611 -25.04 1.29 3.21
CA ASP A 611 -24.06 2.40 3.41
C ASP A 611 -24.65 3.60 4.18
N GLN A 612 -25.98 3.66 4.28
CA GLN A 612 -26.77 4.77 4.87
C GLN A 612 -26.67 6.11 4.12
N ASP A 613 -25.84 6.22 3.08
CA ASP A 613 -25.69 7.42 2.26
C ASP A 613 -25.66 7.08 0.76
N LEU A 614 -26.67 7.58 0.04
CA LEU A 614 -26.77 7.40 -1.41
C LEU A 614 -25.62 8.09 -2.16
N GLY A 615 -25.11 9.21 -1.65
CA GLY A 615 -24.00 9.95 -2.25
C GLY A 615 -22.71 9.12 -2.28
N ARG A 616 -22.43 8.38 -1.20
CA ARG A 616 -21.28 7.45 -1.12
C ARG A 616 -21.43 6.24 -2.04
N VAL A 617 -22.64 5.70 -2.18
CA VAL A 617 -22.93 4.64 -3.16
C VAL A 617 -22.64 5.14 -4.58
N VAL A 618 -23.07 6.36 -4.92
CA VAL A 618 -22.81 6.98 -6.23
C VAL A 618 -21.31 7.27 -6.46
N GLU A 619 -20.58 7.73 -5.45
CA GLU A 619 -19.12 7.89 -5.53
C GLU A 619 -18.40 6.55 -5.74
N ARG A 620 -18.87 5.48 -5.09
CA ARG A 620 -18.32 4.13 -5.32
C ARG A 620 -18.58 3.67 -6.75
N ILE A 621 -19.75 3.95 -7.32
CA ILE A 621 -20.05 3.69 -8.73
C ILE A 621 -19.12 4.50 -9.64
N ARG A 622 -18.89 5.80 -9.35
CA ARG A 622 -17.94 6.66 -10.11
C ARG A 622 -16.53 6.06 -10.16
N MET A 623 -16.04 5.55 -9.03
CA MET A 623 -14.73 4.89 -8.98
C MET A 623 -14.69 3.61 -9.84
N GLU A 624 -15.77 2.82 -9.82
CA GLU A 624 -15.87 1.57 -10.58
C GLU A 624 -15.94 1.78 -12.10
N VAL A 625 -16.55 2.87 -12.57
CA VAL A 625 -16.56 3.24 -14.01
C VAL A 625 -15.29 4.00 -14.43
N GLY A 626 -14.30 4.16 -13.54
CA GLY A 626 -13.03 4.81 -13.86
C GLY A 626 -13.15 6.32 -14.12
N MET A 627 -14.23 6.96 -13.65
CA MET A 627 -14.42 8.39 -13.82
C MET A 627 -13.58 9.16 -12.79
N PRO A 628 -12.63 10.02 -13.22
CA PRO A 628 -12.01 10.97 -12.31
C PRO A 628 -13.08 11.94 -11.80
N ASN A 629 -12.93 12.39 -10.56
CA ASN A 629 -13.87 13.34 -9.94
C ASN A 629 -14.12 14.52 -10.89
N ALA A 630 -15.31 14.60 -11.50
CA ALA A 630 -15.60 15.56 -12.56
C ALA A 630 -15.51 17.01 -12.06
N ALA A 631 -15.68 17.23 -10.75
CA ALA A 631 -15.40 18.52 -10.12
C ALA A 631 -13.91 18.88 -10.15
N ALA A 632 -13.02 17.90 -10.01
CA ALA A 632 -11.57 18.08 -10.07
C ALA A 632 -11.05 18.28 -11.51
N GLU A 633 -11.61 17.59 -12.52
CA GLU A 633 -11.21 17.80 -13.92
C GLU A 633 -11.81 19.08 -14.52
N ARG A 634 -13.02 19.50 -14.12
CA ARG A 634 -13.54 20.84 -14.45
C ARG A 634 -12.74 21.96 -13.79
N ALA A 635 -12.30 21.77 -12.53
CA ALA A 635 -11.38 22.70 -11.87
C ALA A 635 -10.01 22.81 -12.57
N ARG A 636 -9.64 21.80 -13.37
CA ARG A 636 -8.44 21.79 -14.22
C ARG A 636 -8.67 22.30 -15.64
N GLY A 637 -9.87 22.82 -15.95
CA GLY A 637 -10.19 23.41 -17.25
C GLY A 637 -10.29 22.41 -18.41
N ARG A 638 -10.43 21.10 -18.13
CA ARG A 638 -10.59 20.08 -19.17
C ARG A 638 -12.06 19.81 -19.45
N THR A 639 -12.45 19.96 -20.71
CA THR A 639 -13.76 19.54 -21.22
C THR A 639 -13.76 18.03 -21.45
N VAL A 640 -14.45 17.29 -20.59
CA VAL A 640 -14.76 15.87 -20.82
C VAL A 640 -15.95 15.82 -21.76
N THR A 641 -15.72 15.50 -23.04
CA THR A 641 -16.80 15.27 -24.00
C THR A 641 -17.42 13.89 -23.73
N PRO A 642 -18.74 13.79 -23.50
CA PRO A 642 -19.40 12.50 -23.40
C PRO A 642 -19.26 11.73 -24.72
N LYS A 643 -19.12 10.40 -24.66
CA LYS A 643 -19.25 9.56 -25.87
C LYS A 643 -20.63 9.83 -26.48
N ARG A 644 -20.67 10.21 -27.76
CA ARG A 644 -21.93 10.42 -28.50
C ARG A 644 -22.77 9.15 -28.41
N GLY A 645 -23.92 9.22 -27.73
CA GLY A 645 -24.79 8.06 -27.54
C GLY A 645 -26.25 8.31 -27.16
N LEU A 646 -26.66 9.50 -26.69
CA LEU A 646 -28.08 9.75 -26.39
C LEU A 646 -28.46 11.17 -26.84
N GLY A 647 -29.04 11.28 -28.03
CA GLY A 647 -29.78 12.46 -28.50
C GLY A 647 -31.18 12.52 -27.91
N ASP A 648 -31.85 13.64 -28.09
CA ASP A 648 -33.02 14.16 -27.35
C ASP A 648 -34.36 13.42 -27.53
N ASP A 649 -34.36 12.10 -27.69
CA ASP A 649 -35.56 11.31 -27.98
C ASP A 649 -35.78 10.17 -26.97
N TRP A 650 -36.35 10.47 -25.79
CA TRP A 650 -36.66 9.47 -24.76
C TRP A 650 -38.05 9.69 -24.14
N TRP A 651 -38.76 8.60 -23.85
CA TRP A 651 -39.91 8.51 -22.94
C TRP A 651 -39.59 7.48 -21.86
#